data_AF-A0A939QYH0-F1
#
_entry.id   AF-A0A939QYH0-F1
#
_cell.length_a   1.000
_cell.length_b   1.000
_cell.length_c   1.000
_cell.angle_alpha   90.00
_cell.angle_beta   90.00
_cell.angle_gamma   90.00
#
_symmetry.space_group_name_H-M   'P 1'
#
loop_
_entity.id
_entity.type
_entity.pdbx_description
1 polymer ?
#
loop_
_entity_poly.entity_id
_entity_poly.type
_entity_poly.pdbx_seq_one_letter_code
_entity_poly.pdbx_strand_id
1 'polypeptide(L)'
;MPAIIKPSRLAAAVRAEPAPHGGLLTVSAFLLSDFERPRDFLSEQALWPMTVEQMNGGIFDKGYLKPRGEWIVAGAAMAPGEEAVRGITVIARLGGLEKRLSVFGDRYWRQTERGIELIPAVPFHKMPIVEGNAFGGPRFAANPRGKGHGARALLDAGLDAPLPNVEDAARPVRSPDDAPNPAHLGPLAPDAASRMRYVGTYDEAWLKTLAPLRPADFNPLFHCDAPEEQRISGYFSGNETFSISGMTRGGIAGGQLPAVTVRGFAHRPVDGSLTEFRLVCDTVTLFPNITKMALAFRGVVKCVDAFAEDIGSIMLAVEHIEDQARPSAYFGEIFGLRTDPAQAHKHALSDFQLMPKRDEAVVGLRRAQRLEKAKADRERFMDNQEWMARKLMSEQGMSPDLVPPSDRTMFTELPLVAMPTSEDIANGDLDLAEVLDDVERLSDALMETGRKEMARAELVRRTMAAKAPAGKTRSALEKPVVNDEELSHYPELADELAEQYDVDISWPDAAAFANADLSEFPEDAIDSLNATLDDMFATLDEASGFNEAEADAQYEKALARALGLPEGSLFADARATAANISFDFEPDADLFDDDEPVVRQIGERMAAIAQMPHKPVPGSPASGFSLPVDDDFPVDTAPITAAETAMVPVLERILPNLKSIKAGGSSRDIMAELAAAMPVEGDKPALTIGEHLREAKQQVENRLDEAETSLDAAMRDARQESPVAIFPMEIFLPGVAERFGATLRQRGAEGHDFRGADLAGADLNGIDLSGRDLSGTLFERCDLRNANFSDCDLDGAVFAEADLTGADFTSARLGKANFGGAVLAGARFDRCVFEDGKFIRVKFDGMSWRQGRMARVVFIECSLDGADFSGSTLSEVQLLKGTAARLTVDDGILDRVTLVQIPLVGASFANASFDRVGLTEIEASKAVFRGARFKSTGFFGATSLSDSNFEAITARDTSWNTADLARACLLRADMDSCLFNACDLSSADMRLVTLKNSRLDKSVLIGADLFAANLYGASLSYCDMTRASLRGANLYYAALDRAELASCDLTGANVGGTRMGRVANA
;
A
#
# COMPACT_ATOMS: atom_id res chain seq x y z
N MET A 1 -24.27 1.03 11.68
CA MET A 1 -23.29 0.05 12.20
C MET A 1 -22.50 0.72 13.31
N PRO A 2 -22.36 0.10 14.48
CA PRO A 2 -21.68 0.72 15.62
C PRO A 2 -20.19 0.94 15.35
N ALA A 3 -19.64 2.04 15.85
CA ALA A 3 -18.19 2.28 15.86
C ALA A 3 -17.49 1.28 16.78
N ILE A 4 -16.38 0.67 16.34
CA ILE A 4 -15.66 -0.34 17.13
C ILE A 4 -14.39 0.27 17.71
N ILE A 5 -14.28 0.26 19.04
CA ILE A 5 -13.10 0.69 19.79
C ILE A 5 -12.41 -0.57 20.34
N LYS A 6 -11.20 -0.86 19.87
CA LYS A 6 -10.49 -2.10 20.22
C LYS A 6 -8.97 -1.87 20.15
N PRO A 7 -8.15 -2.70 20.82
CA PRO A 7 -6.72 -2.72 20.58
C PRO A 7 -6.38 -3.33 19.21
N SER A 8 -5.21 -2.98 18.66
CA SER A 8 -4.74 -3.45 17.33
C SER A 8 -4.53 -4.97 17.24
N ARG A 9 -4.21 -5.61 18.39
CA ARG A 9 -3.99 -7.07 18.52
C ARG A 9 -5.28 -7.88 18.68
N LEU A 10 -6.45 -7.24 18.70
CA LEU A 10 -7.75 -7.89 18.78
C LEU A 10 -8.52 -7.62 17.48
N ALA A 11 -8.89 -8.67 16.76
CA ALA A 11 -9.81 -8.53 15.63
C ALA A 11 -11.25 -8.54 16.13
N ALA A 12 -12.15 -7.79 15.48
CA ALA A 12 -13.54 -7.73 15.90
C ALA A 12 -14.51 -7.72 14.72
N ALA A 13 -15.66 -8.36 14.90
CA ALA A 13 -16.75 -8.36 13.93
C ALA A 13 -18.09 -8.24 14.66
N VAL A 14 -19.04 -7.52 14.06
CA VAL A 14 -20.39 -7.36 14.60
C VAL A 14 -21.43 -7.84 13.60
N ARG A 15 -22.50 -8.45 14.10
CA ARG A 15 -23.61 -8.93 13.29
C ARG A 15 -24.94 -8.65 13.96
N ALA A 16 -25.76 -7.81 13.33
CA ALA A 16 -27.13 -7.57 13.77
C ALA A 16 -28.08 -8.60 13.16
N GLU A 17 -29.04 -9.04 13.96
CA GLU A 17 -30.10 -9.94 13.55
C GLU A 17 -31.46 -9.46 14.06
N PRO A 18 -32.52 -9.55 13.25
CA PRO A 18 -33.87 -9.28 13.73
C PRO A 18 -34.28 -10.36 14.73
N ALA A 19 -34.89 -9.96 15.84
CA ALA A 19 -35.42 -10.85 16.86
C ALA A 19 -36.85 -10.47 17.25
N PRO A 20 -37.64 -11.38 17.84
CA PRO A 20 -38.94 -11.02 18.39
C PRO A 20 -38.78 -9.89 19.41
N HIS A 21 -39.40 -8.74 19.14
CA HIS A 21 -39.34 -7.51 19.95
C HIS A 21 -38.03 -6.71 19.90
N GLY A 22 -37.31 -6.71 18.77
CA GLY A 22 -36.17 -5.80 18.52
C GLY A 22 -35.09 -6.45 17.66
N GLY A 23 -33.84 -6.36 18.10
CA GLY A 23 -32.70 -7.00 17.45
C GLY A 23 -31.71 -7.62 18.44
N LEU A 24 -30.83 -8.46 17.91
CA LEU A 24 -29.68 -9.02 18.61
C LEU A 24 -28.41 -8.64 17.86
N LEU A 25 -27.47 -7.98 18.55
CA LEU A 25 -26.15 -7.69 18.03
C LEU A 25 -25.16 -8.71 18.59
N THR A 26 -24.69 -9.62 17.74
CA THR A 26 -23.59 -10.51 18.09
C THR A 26 -22.27 -9.77 17.89
N VAL A 27 -21.46 -9.68 18.94
CA VAL A 27 -20.12 -9.10 18.92
C VAL A 27 -19.11 -10.25 19.02
N SER A 28 -18.26 -10.39 18.02
CA SER A 28 -17.20 -11.39 17.94
C SER A 28 -15.84 -10.72 18.09
N ALA A 29 -14.96 -11.30 18.90
CA ALA A 29 -13.60 -10.85 19.12
C ALA A 29 -12.64 -12.03 18.92
N PHE A 30 -11.60 -11.86 18.11
CA PHE A 30 -10.66 -12.92 17.76
C PHE A 30 -9.25 -12.56 18.22
N LEU A 31 -8.60 -13.51 18.91
CA LEU A 31 -7.22 -13.39 19.37
C LEU A 31 -6.34 -14.43 18.67
N LEU A 32 -5.22 -13.98 18.11
CA LEU A 32 -4.19 -14.83 17.52
C LEU A 32 -3.00 -14.94 18.47
N SER A 33 -2.51 -16.16 18.69
CA SER A 33 -1.35 -16.41 19.53
C SER A 33 -0.50 -17.59 19.02
N ASP A 34 0.74 -17.68 19.49
CA ASP A 34 1.66 -18.79 19.22
C ASP A 34 1.55 -19.90 20.28
N PHE A 35 1.81 -21.15 19.90
CA PHE A 35 1.82 -22.28 20.82
C PHE A 35 2.90 -22.15 21.92
N GLU A 36 4.08 -21.64 21.59
CA GLU A 36 5.22 -21.51 22.50
C GLU A 36 5.08 -20.31 23.43
N ARG A 37 4.51 -19.20 22.91
CA ARG A 37 4.31 -17.94 23.64
C ARG A 37 2.83 -17.57 23.68
N PRO A 38 2.00 -18.30 24.44
CA PRO A 38 0.55 -18.16 24.38
C PRO A 38 0.05 -16.79 24.86
N ARG A 39 0.83 -16.06 25.67
CA ARG A 39 0.48 -14.72 26.15
C ARG A 39 0.87 -13.59 25.19
N ASP A 40 1.64 -13.87 24.14
CA ASP A 40 2.06 -12.89 23.16
C ASP A 40 1.08 -12.87 21.98
N PHE A 41 0.18 -11.90 21.97
CA PHE A 41 -0.84 -11.78 20.93
C PHE A 41 -0.27 -11.17 19.65
N LEU A 42 -0.57 -11.77 18.51
CA LEU A 42 -0.20 -11.26 17.19
C LEU A 42 -1.25 -10.25 16.70
N SER A 43 -0.86 -9.42 15.73
CA SER A 43 -1.74 -8.39 15.17
C SER A 43 -2.93 -9.00 14.39
N GLU A 44 -4.02 -8.26 14.29
CA GLU A 44 -5.15 -8.63 13.43
C GLU A 44 -4.73 -8.79 11.96
N GLN A 45 -3.81 -7.96 11.47
CA GLN A 45 -3.28 -8.03 10.10
C GLN A 45 -2.63 -9.39 9.80
N ALA A 46 -2.06 -10.06 10.81
CA ALA A 46 -1.52 -11.40 10.68
C ALA A 46 -2.61 -12.50 10.71
N LEU A 47 -3.73 -12.28 11.41
CA LEU A 47 -4.80 -13.26 11.57
C LEU A 47 -5.51 -13.59 10.25
N TRP A 48 -5.94 -12.58 9.50
CA TRP A 48 -6.80 -12.81 8.33
C TRP A 48 -6.09 -13.55 7.18
N PRO A 49 -4.89 -13.15 6.71
CA PRO A 49 -4.19 -13.89 5.66
C PRO A 49 -3.84 -15.32 6.09
N MET A 50 -3.39 -15.49 7.34
CA MET A 50 -3.04 -16.79 7.89
C MET A 50 -4.24 -17.74 7.94
N THR A 51 -5.39 -17.28 8.40
CA THR A 51 -6.59 -18.14 8.44
C THR A 51 -7.07 -18.52 7.04
N VAL A 52 -7.00 -17.62 6.05
CA VAL A 52 -7.34 -17.95 4.64
C VAL A 52 -6.43 -19.05 4.09
N GLU A 53 -5.12 -18.95 4.34
CA GLU A 53 -4.15 -19.94 3.87
C GLU A 53 -4.32 -21.30 4.57
N GLN A 54 -4.48 -21.30 5.89
CA GLN A 54 -4.44 -22.54 6.68
C GLN A 54 -5.78 -23.31 6.70
N MET A 55 -6.90 -22.67 6.40
CA MET A 55 -8.22 -23.32 6.45
C MET A 55 -8.52 -24.25 5.26
N ASN A 56 -7.63 -24.36 4.25
CA ASN A 56 -7.73 -25.28 3.11
C ASN A 56 -9.11 -25.28 2.42
N GLY A 57 -9.69 -24.09 2.18
CA GLY A 57 -11.01 -23.90 1.58
C GLY A 57 -12.20 -23.95 2.55
N GLY A 58 -11.95 -24.20 3.84
CA GLY A 58 -12.94 -24.06 4.91
C GLY A 58 -13.16 -22.60 5.32
N ILE A 59 -14.37 -22.28 5.80
CA ILE A 59 -14.68 -20.97 6.37
C ILE A 59 -14.11 -20.93 7.80
N PHE A 60 -13.25 -19.95 8.10
CA PHE A 60 -12.70 -19.75 9.44
C PHE A 60 -13.80 -19.49 10.47
N ASP A 61 -14.69 -18.53 10.17
CA ASP A 61 -15.71 -18.11 11.10
C ASP A 61 -16.91 -17.41 10.43
N LYS A 62 -18.09 -17.46 11.05
CA LYS A 62 -19.36 -16.89 10.54
C LYS A 62 -19.94 -15.76 11.38
N GLY A 63 -19.30 -15.39 12.49
CA GLY A 63 -19.75 -14.31 13.37
C GLY A 63 -21.08 -14.58 14.09
N TYR A 64 -21.43 -15.84 14.36
CA TYR A 64 -22.60 -16.21 15.16
C TYR A 64 -22.16 -16.81 16.50
N LEU A 65 -22.81 -16.42 17.60
CA LEU A 65 -22.60 -17.06 18.90
C LEU A 65 -22.91 -18.57 18.80
N LYS A 66 -21.94 -19.40 19.15
CA LYS A 66 -22.12 -20.86 19.16
C LYS A 66 -22.66 -21.27 20.54
N PRO A 67 -23.75 -22.04 20.62
CA PRO A 67 -24.34 -22.43 21.91
C PRO A 67 -23.48 -23.36 22.77
N ARG A 68 -22.40 -23.88 22.18
CA ARG A 68 -21.48 -24.85 22.75
C ARG A 68 -20.07 -24.49 22.32
N GLY A 69 -19.14 -24.59 23.25
CA GLY A 69 -17.71 -24.51 22.96
C GLY A 69 -17.33 -25.61 21.97
N GLU A 70 -16.65 -25.23 20.89
CA GLU A 70 -16.15 -26.16 19.89
C GLU A 70 -14.67 -25.92 19.58
N TRP A 71 -13.99 -26.98 19.15
CA TRP A 71 -12.60 -26.88 18.75
C TRP A 71 -12.39 -27.42 17.35
N ILE A 72 -11.57 -26.71 16.59
CA ILE A 72 -11.26 -26.98 15.19
C ILE A 72 -9.75 -27.16 15.09
N VAL A 73 -9.30 -28.19 14.40
CA VAL A 73 -7.89 -28.37 14.07
C VAL A 73 -7.76 -28.34 12.55
N ALA A 74 -7.17 -27.27 12.03
CA ALA A 74 -7.01 -27.05 10.60
C ALA A 74 -5.57 -27.35 10.18
N GLY A 75 -5.41 -28.07 9.07
CA GLY A 75 -4.10 -28.40 8.53
C GLY A 75 -4.02 -29.78 7.88
N ALA A 76 -2.82 -30.32 7.86
CA ALA A 76 -2.50 -31.59 7.19
C ALA A 76 -1.71 -32.51 8.12
N ALA A 77 -1.89 -33.82 7.94
CA ALA A 77 -0.98 -34.79 8.52
C ALA A 77 0.40 -34.65 7.87
N MET A 78 1.45 -34.63 8.68
CA MET A 78 2.82 -34.42 8.25
C MET A 78 3.66 -35.65 8.56
N ALA A 79 4.49 -36.08 7.62
CA ALA A 79 5.46 -37.14 7.87
C ALA A 79 6.47 -36.69 8.95
N PRO A 80 6.91 -37.59 9.86
CA PRO A 80 7.92 -37.27 10.84
C PRO A 80 9.28 -37.19 10.14
N GLY A 81 9.90 -36.01 10.15
CA GLY A 81 11.17 -35.76 9.46
C GLY A 81 11.04 -35.62 7.93
N GLU A 82 12.09 -36.03 7.20
CA GLU A 82 12.19 -35.88 5.74
C GLU A 82 11.69 -37.11 4.95
N GLU A 83 11.49 -38.25 5.59
CA GLU A 83 11.06 -39.48 4.89
C GLU A 83 9.55 -39.53 4.69
N ALA A 84 9.10 -39.91 3.48
CA ALA A 84 7.68 -40.08 3.19
C ALA A 84 7.12 -41.33 3.89
N VAL A 85 5.95 -41.20 4.52
CA VAL A 85 5.27 -42.31 5.21
C VAL A 85 4.04 -42.77 4.46
N ARG A 86 3.68 -44.05 4.58
CA ARG A 86 2.45 -44.60 3.96
C ARG A 86 1.20 -44.33 4.80
N GLY A 87 1.39 -44.12 6.10
CA GLY A 87 0.32 -43.74 7.02
C GLY A 87 0.87 -43.30 8.37
N ILE A 88 0.10 -42.46 9.06
CA ILE A 88 0.43 -41.88 10.36
C ILE A 88 -0.84 -41.75 11.20
N THR A 89 -0.69 -41.84 12.53
CA THR A 89 -1.77 -41.56 13.47
C THR A 89 -1.71 -40.11 13.92
N VAL A 90 -2.81 -39.39 13.73
CA VAL A 90 -3.00 -38.03 14.25
C VAL A 90 -3.76 -38.13 15.57
N ILE A 91 -3.22 -37.52 16.63
CA ILE A 91 -3.88 -37.45 17.93
C ILE A 91 -3.95 -35.99 18.32
N ALA A 92 -5.15 -35.46 18.49
CA ALA A 92 -5.37 -34.12 18.99
C ALA A 92 -6.05 -34.20 20.36
N ARG A 93 -5.64 -33.33 21.29
CA ARG A 93 -6.21 -33.17 22.63
C ARG A 93 -6.40 -31.70 22.97
N LEU A 94 -7.50 -31.38 23.63
CA LEU A 94 -7.76 -30.07 24.23
C LEU A 94 -8.59 -30.26 25.51
N GLY A 95 -8.00 -29.94 26.66
CA GLY A 95 -8.59 -30.23 27.96
C GLY A 95 -8.90 -31.72 28.12
N GLY A 96 -10.17 -32.05 28.42
CA GLY A 96 -10.65 -33.43 28.52
C GLY A 96 -11.01 -34.11 27.20
N LEU A 97 -10.90 -33.42 26.06
CA LEU A 97 -11.26 -33.95 24.75
C LEU A 97 -10.04 -34.63 24.09
N GLU A 98 -10.28 -35.76 23.43
CA GLU A 98 -9.28 -36.44 22.60
C GLU A 98 -9.93 -36.97 21.32
N LYS A 99 -9.26 -36.76 20.18
CA LYS A 99 -9.64 -37.34 18.90
C LYS A 99 -8.44 -38.00 18.23
N ARG A 100 -8.66 -39.20 17.68
CA ARG A 100 -7.65 -40.01 17.01
C ARG A 100 -8.06 -40.32 15.58
N LEU A 101 -7.21 -39.95 14.63
CA LEU A 101 -7.39 -40.27 13.21
C LEU A 101 -6.25 -41.14 12.70
N SER A 102 -6.56 -42.04 11.79
CA SER A 102 -5.57 -42.75 10.98
C SER A 102 -5.55 -42.10 9.60
N VAL A 103 -4.38 -41.58 9.20
CA VAL A 103 -4.20 -40.88 7.93
C VAL A 103 -3.26 -41.68 7.04
N PHE A 104 -3.70 -41.99 5.82
CA PHE A 104 -2.98 -42.80 4.85
C PHE A 104 -2.74 -42.05 3.54
N GLY A 105 -1.74 -42.47 2.80
CA GLY A 105 -1.59 -42.07 1.39
C GLY A 105 -2.67 -42.65 0.50
N ASP A 106 -2.66 -42.29 -0.77
CA ASP A 106 -3.65 -42.78 -1.73
C ASP A 106 -3.60 -44.30 -1.84
N ARG A 107 -4.76 -44.94 -1.71
CA ARG A 107 -4.92 -46.40 -1.72
C ARG A 107 -6.27 -46.79 -2.30
N TYR A 108 -6.33 -47.99 -2.87
CA TYR A 108 -7.45 -48.46 -3.68
C TYR A 108 -7.76 -49.93 -3.38
N TRP A 109 -9.02 -50.31 -3.49
CA TRP A 109 -9.41 -51.70 -3.69
C TRP A 109 -9.25 -52.05 -5.16
N ARG A 110 -8.66 -53.21 -5.45
CA ARG A 110 -8.49 -53.71 -6.82
C ARG A 110 -8.96 -55.15 -6.92
N GLN A 111 -9.66 -55.47 -8.00
CA GLN A 111 -9.98 -56.84 -8.38
C GLN A 111 -8.75 -57.48 -9.02
N THR A 112 -8.17 -58.50 -8.39
CA THR A 112 -7.08 -59.31 -8.93
C THR A 112 -7.54 -60.75 -9.18
N GLU A 113 -6.70 -61.57 -9.81
CA GLU A 113 -6.98 -63.01 -10.04
C GLU A 113 -7.19 -63.79 -8.72
N ARG A 114 -6.76 -63.23 -7.58
CA ARG A 114 -6.88 -63.81 -6.24
C ARG A 114 -8.10 -63.28 -5.45
N GLY A 115 -8.89 -62.40 -6.04
CA GLY A 115 -10.04 -61.74 -5.40
C GLY A 115 -9.83 -60.24 -5.22
N ILE A 116 -10.55 -59.63 -4.29
CA ILE A 116 -10.42 -58.20 -4.00
C ILE A 116 -9.27 -58.00 -3.01
N GLU A 117 -8.27 -57.22 -3.41
CA GLU A 117 -7.09 -56.92 -2.61
C GLU A 117 -7.01 -55.41 -2.33
N LEU A 118 -6.50 -55.07 -1.14
CA LEU A 118 -6.16 -53.70 -0.76
C LEU A 118 -4.76 -53.36 -1.27
N ILE A 119 -4.66 -52.39 -2.16
CA ILE A 119 -3.36 -51.93 -2.66
C ILE A 119 -2.65 -51.10 -1.57
N PRO A 120 -1.33 -51.32 -1.34
CA PRO A 120 -0.57 -50.53 -0.37
C PRO A 120 -0.64 -49.03 -0.65
N ALA A 121 -0.75 -48.22 0.42
CA ALA A 121 -0.83 -46.77 0.30
C ALA A 121 0.45 -46.17 -0.29
N VAL A 122 0.29 -45.17 -1.17
CA VAL A 122 1.38 -44.37 -1.73
C VAL A 122 2.03 -43.54 -0.62
N PRO A 123 3.36 -43.52 -0.46
CA PRO A 123 4.00 -42.66 0.54
C PRO A 123 3.71 -41.17 0.33
N PHE A 124 3.53 -40.41 1.41
CA PHE A 124 3.30 -38.96 1.37
C PHE A 124 4.17 -38.22 2.40
N HIS A 125 4.52 -36.97 2.10
CA HIS A 125 5.12 -36.04 3.09
C HIS A 125 4.06 -35.17 3.79
N LYS A 126 2.97 -34.86 3.09
CA LYS A 126 1.85 -34.05 3.57
C LYS A 126 0.53 -34.64 3.04
N MET A 127 -0.43 -34.88 3.91
CA MET A 127 -1.78 -35.35 3.55
C MET A 127 -2.85 -34.45 4.18
N PRO A 128 -3.58 -33.64 3.40
CA PRO A 128 -4.61 -32.74 3.91
C PRO A 128 -5.75 -33.48 4.64
N ILE A 129 -6.18 -32.94 5.79
CA ILE A 129 -7.31 -33.47 6.55
C ILE A 129 -8.56 -32.67 6.21
N VAL A 130 -9.24 -33.06 5.13
CA VAL A 130 -10.40 -32.36 4.53
C VAL A 130 -11.52 -33.35 4.14
N GLU A 131 -12.75 -32.85 3.88
CA GLU A 131 -13.95 -33.68 3.66
C GLU A 131 -13.76 -34.66 2.49
N GLY A 132 -13.07 -34.22 1.42
CA GLY A 132 -12.78 -35.04 0.24
C GLY A 132 -11.84 -36.22 0.51
N ASN A 133 -11.10 -36.17 1.61
CA ASN A 133 -10.19 -37.24 2.02
C ASN A 133 -10.80 -38.18 3.07
N ALA A 134 -11.96 -37.84 3.63
CA ALA A 134 -12.71 -38.67 4.58
C ALA A 134 -13.65 -39.65 3.86
N PHE A 135 -14.17 -40.64 4.61
CA PHE A 135 -15.13 -41.60 4.07
C PHE A 135 -16.38 -40.87 3.54
N GLY A 136 -16.83 -41.23 2.34
CA GLY A 136 -17.99 -40.64 1.70
C GLY A 136 -18.11 -40.95 0.22
N GLY A 137 -18.95 -40.21 -0.48
CA GLY A 137 -19.13 -40.29 -1.93
C GLY A 137 -20.51 -39.77 -2.36
N PRO A 138 -20.77 -39.58 -3.66
CA PRO A 138 -21.95 -38.85 -4.16
C PRO A 138 -23.32 -39.37 -3.68
N ARG A 139 -23.40 -40.63 -3.27
CA ARG A 139 -24.62 -41.27 -2.74
C ARG A 139 -24.63 -41.42 -1.21
N PHE A 140 -23.68 -40.81 -0.50
CA PHE A 140 -23.54 -40.90 0.94
C PHE A 140 -23.89 -39.56 1.59
N ALA A 141 -25.09 -39.46 2.15
CA ALA A 141 -25.64 -38.19 2.66
C ALA A 141 -24.78 -37.50 3.72
N ALA A 142 -24.06 -38.26 4.55
CA ALA A 142 -23.23 -37.69 5.61
C ALA A 142 -21.96 -36.99 5.09
N ASN A 143 -21.44 -37.40 3.91
CA ASN A 143 -20.32 -36.75 3.24
C ASN A 143 -20.36 -37.03 1.73
N PRO A 144 -21.08 -36.21 0.95
CA PRO A 144 -21.20 -36.41 -0.50
C PRO A 144 -19.90 -36.15 -1.26
N ARG A 145 -18.96 -35.39 -0.67
CA ARG A 145 -17.68 -34.98 -1.27
C ARG A 145 -16.54 -35.97 -1.01
N GLY A 146 -16.71 -36.89 -0.06
CA GLY A 146 -15.70 -37.88 0.32
C GLY A 146 -15.51 -39.00 -0.69
N LYS A 147 -14.73 -40.01 -0.29
CA LYS A 147 -14.44 -41.20 -1.11
C LYS A 147 -14.49 -42.49 -0.30
N GLY A 148 -14.73 -43.61 -0.97
CA GLY A 148 -14.86 -44.95 -0.37
C GLY A 148 -16.28 -45.54 -0.38
N HIS A 149 -17.33 -44.71 -0.46
CA HIS A 149 -18.69 -45.21 -0.54
C HIS A 149 -19.02 -45.78 -1.93
N GLY A 150 -19.65 -46.95 -1.96
CA GLY A 150 -20.01 -47.62 -3.22
C GLY A 150 -18.83 -48.34 -3.89
N ALA A 151 -17.77 -48.65 -3.15
CA ALA A 151 -16.58 -49.34 -3.67
C ALA A 151 -16.91 -50.65 -4.41
N ARG A 152 -17.87 -51.43 -3.89
CA ARG A 152 -18.33 -52.68 -4.54
C ARG A 152 -18.82 -52.45 -5.97
N ALA A 153 -19.63 -51.42 -6.20
CA ALA A 153 -20.17 -51.12 -7.52
C ALA A 153 -19.09 -50.69 -8.52
N LEU A 154 -18.02 -50.03 -8.05
CA LEU A 154 -16.86 -49.68 -8.88
C LEU A 154 -16.05 -50.93 -9.24
N LEU A 155 -15.82 -51.82 -8.28
CA LEU A 155 -15.12 -53.09 -8.50
C LEU A 155 -15.87 -54.01 -9.47
N ASP A 156 -17.20 -54.11 -9.32
CA ASP A 156 -18.05 -54.89 -10.24
C ASP A 156 -18.04 -54.33 -11.67
N ALA A 157 -17.79 -53.01 -11.82
CA ALA A 157 -17.60 -52.35 -13.11
C ALA A 157 -16.17 -52.48 -13.66
N GLY A 158 -15.28 -53.21 -12.98
CA GLY A 158 -13.88 -53.41 -13.37
C GLY A 158 -12.97 -52.21 -13.09
N LEU A 159 -13.38 -51.27 -12.23
CA LEU A 159 -12.62 -50.08 -11.87
C LEU A 159 -11.99 -50.21 -10.48
N ASP A 160 -10.83 -49.58 -10.29
CA ASP A 160 -10.23 -49.45 -8.96
C ASP A 160 -11.09 -48.54 -8.07
N ALA A 161 -11.43 -49.00 -6.87
CA ALA A 161 -12.25 -48.22 -5.93
C ALA A 161 -11.37 -47.47 -4.91
N PRO A 162 -11.37 -46.13 -4.88
CA PRO A 162 -10.54 -45.36 -3.96
C PRO A 162 -11.02 -45.51 -2.51
N LEU A 163 -10.08 -45.58 -1.56
CA LEU A 163 -10.36 -45.52 -0.12
C LEU A 163 -10.19 -44.09 0.42
N PRO A 164 -10.81 -43.76 1.56
CA PRO A 164 -10.50 -42.54 2.27
C PRO A 164 -9.04 -42.53 2.75
N ASN A 165 -8.42 -41.35 2.71
CA ASN A 165 -7.12 -41.13 3.34
C ASN A 165 -7.28 -40.91 4.84
N VAL A 166 -8.39 -40.30 5.29
CA VAL A 166 -8.66 -39.95 6.68
C VAL A 166 -9.73 -40.87 7.24
N GLU A 167 -9.38 -41.65 8.26
CA GLU A 167 -10.26 -42.58 8.95
C GLU A 167 -10.29 -42.35 10.46
N ASP A 168 -11.38 -42.76 11.09
CA ASP A 168 -11.43 -42.90 12.55
C ASP A 168 -10.53 -44.08 12.95
N ALA A 169 -9.53 -43.81 13.79
CA ALA A 169 -8.57 -44.82 14.23
C ALA A 169 -9.24 -45.99 14.98
N ALA A 170 -10.42 -45.78 15.57
CA ALA A 170 -11.19 -46.83 16.24
C ALA A 170 -12.01 -47.69 15.27
N ARG A 171 -12.28 -47.21 14.04
CA ARG A 171 -13.15 -47.86 13.05
C ARG A 171 -12.58 -47.75 11.63
N PRO A 172 -11.41 -48.36 11.34
CA PRO A 172 -10.82 -48.34 10.02
C PRO A 172 -11.63 -49.15 9.00
N VAL A 173 -11.57 -48.78 7.73
CA VAL A 173 -12.21 -49.52 6.63
C VAL A 173 -11.41 -50.80 6.36
N ARG A 174 -12.05 -51.96 6.52
CA ARG A 174 -11.44 -53.29 6.34
C ARG A 174 -12.05 -54.08 5.19
N SER A 175 -13.24 -53.71 4.74
CA SER A 175 -13.99 -54.33 3.65
C SER A 175 -14.54 -53.27 2.69
N PRO A 176 -14.69 -53.56 1.38
CA PRO A 176 -15.38 -52.67 0.43
C PRO A 176 -16.85 -52.35 0.79
N ASP A 177 -17.46 -53.14 1.67
CA ASP A 177 -18.85 -52.96 2.12
C ASP A 177 -18.94 -52.18 3.45
N ASP A 178 -17.82 -51.82 4.07
CA ASP A 178 -17.83 -51.02 5.30
C ASP A 178 -18.30 -49.59 5.01
N ALA A 179 -19.12 -49.05 5.90
CA ALA A 179 -19.64 -47.69 5.81
C ALA A 179 -19.47 -46.93 7.15
N PRO A 180 -18.23 -46.62 7.57
CA PRO A 180 -18.00 -45.84 8.79
C PRO A 180 -18.48 -44.39 8.64
N ASN A 181 -18.64 -43.69 9.76
CA ASN A 181 -18.90 -42.26 9.72
C ASN A 181 -17.65 -41.51 9.21
N PRO A 182 -17.84 -40.41 8.46
CA PRO A 182 -16.72 -39.58 8.01
C PRO A 182 -15.94 -39.04 9.22
N ALA A 183 -14.62 -39.23 9.22
CA ALA A 183 -13.76 -38.73 10.27
C ALA A 183 -13.16 -37.37 9.87
N HIS A 184 -13.20 -36.40 10.78
CA HIS A 184 -12.81 -35.01 10.49
C HIS A 184 -12.14 -34.34 11.69
N LEU A 185 -11.44 -33.23 11.46
CA LEU A 185 -10.89 -32.35 12.51
C LEU A 185 -11.17 -30.86 12.23
N GLY A 186 -11.26 -30.51 10.94
CA GLY A 186 -11.62 -29.17 10.46
C GLY A 186 -13.13 -28.89 10.47
N PRO A 187 -13.54 -27.68 10.04
CA PRO A 187 -14.95 -27.28 10.02
C PRO A 187 -15.76 -28.12 9.02
N LEU A 188 -17.02 -28.37 9.38
CA LEU A 188 -18.03 -28.99 8.53
C LEU A 188 -18.60 -27.97 7.54
N ALA A 189 -18.85 -28.38 6.30
CA ALA A 189 -19.50 -27.52 5.32
C ALA A 189 -20.91 -27.07 5.77
N PRO A 190 -21.40 -25.89 5.34
CA PRO A 190 -22.75 -25.40 5.71
C PRO A 190 -23.90 -26.34 5.33
N ASP A 191 -23.73 -27.09 4.23
CA ASP A 191 -24.70 -28.03 3.68
C ASP A 191 -24.54 -29.47 4.22
N ALA A 192 -23.63 -29.69 5.18
CA ALA A 192 -23.46 -31.00 5.80
C ALA A 192 -24.76 -31.49 6.44
N ALA A 193 -25.14 -32.74 6.17
CA ALA A 193 -26.41 -33.31 6.68
C ALA A 193 -26.55 -33.25 8.21
N SER A 194 -25.44 -33.39 8.94
CA SER A 194 -25.37 -33.26 10.41
C SER A 194 -25.72 -31.85 10.92
N ARG A 195 -25.59 -30.84 10.06
CA ARG A 195 -25.96 -29.44 10.35
C ARG A 195 -27.33 -29.09 9.81
N MET A 196 -27.65 -29.51 8.58
CA MET A 196 -28.92 -29.19 7.92
C MET A 196 -30.14 -29.59 8.76
N ARG A 197 -30.03 -30.61 9.62
CA ARG A 197 -31.08 -30.97 10.59
C ARG A 197 -31.44 -29.88 11.60
N TYR A 198 -30.59 -28.86 11.78
CA TYR A 198 -30.77 -27.75 12.72
C TYR A 198 -31.23 -26.45 12.05
N VAL A 199 -31.31 -26.43 10.71
CA VAL A 199 -31.62 -25.20 9.96
C VAL A 199 -33.08 -24.76 10.13
N GLY A 200 -33.95 -25.67 10.57
CA GLY A 200 -35.40 -25.42 10.69
C GLY A 200 -36.14 -25.52 9.36
N THR A 201 -37.46 -25.34 9.41
CA THR A 201 -38.38 -25.55 8.29
C THR A 201 -38.71 -24.23 7.60
N TYR A 202 -38.18 -24.02 6.39
CA TYR A 202 -38.47 -22.86 5.54
C TYR A 202 -39.56 -23.20 4.53
N ASP A 203 -40.82 -23.21 4.97
CA ASP A 203 -41.99 -23.49 4.13
C ASP A 203 -42.81 -22.23 3.79
N GLU A 204 -43.93 -22.42 3.11
CA GLU A 204 -44.83 -21.32 2.72
C GLU A 204 -45.46 -20.63 3.94
N ALA A 205 -45.63 -21.33 5.06
CA ALA A 205 -46.16 -20.76 6.29
C ALA A 205 -45.14 -19.82 6.94
N TRP A 206 -43.87 -20.24 7.04
CA TRP A 206 -42.75 -19.38 7.44
C TRP A 206 -42.67 -18.11 6.56
N LEU A 207 -42.70 -18.28 5.23
CA LEU A 207 -42.60 -17.16 4.27
C LEU A 207 -43.72 -16.13 4.46
N LYS A 208 -44.94 -16.58 4.77
CA LYS A 208 -46.12 -15.72 4.93
C LYS A 208 -46.24 -15.05 6.28
N THR A 209 -45.66 -15.64 7.33
CA THR A 209 -45.98 -15.25 8.73
C THR A 209 -44.78 -14.81 9.54
N LEU A 210 -43.57 -15.23 9.17
CA LEU A 210 -42.40 -15.12 10.03
C LEU A 210 -41.18 -14.52 9.33
N ALA A 211 -41.03 -14.72 8.01
CA ALA A 211 -39.96 -14.12 7.24
C ALA A 211 -39.94 -12.59 7.43
N PRO A 212 -38.77 -11.97 7.64
CA PRO A 212 -37.42 -12.51 7.49
C PRO A 212 -36.79 -13.14 8.76
N LEU A 213 -37.56 -13.37 9.84
CA LEU A 213 -37.04 -14.03 11.04
C LEU A 213 -36.71 -15.51 10.78
N ARG A 214 -35.84 -16.10 11.61
CA ARG A 214 -35.56 -17.55 11.57
C ARG A 214 -36.83 -18.36 11.88
N PRO A 215 -37.04 -19.53 11.25
CA PRO A 215 -38.18 -20.38 11.53
C PRO A 215 -38.19 -20.81 13.01
N ALA A 216 -39.39 -21.07 13.54
CA ALA A 216 -39.57 -21.32 14.97
C ALA A 216 -38.85 -22.59 15.48
N ASP A 217 -38.57 -23.53 14.58
CA ASP A 217 -37.82 -24.77 14.83
C ASP A 217 -36.32 -24.66 14.51
N PHE A 218 -35.81 -23.46 14.19
CA PHE A 218 -34.37 -23.22 14.03
C PHE A 218 -33.63 -23.55 15.32
N ASN A 219 -32.58 -24.36 15.21
CA ASN A 219 -31.73 -24.69 16.34
C ASN A 219 -30.36 -24.02 16.18
N PRO A 220 -29.94 -23.14 17.12
CA PRO A 220 -28.65 -22.45 17.08
C PRO A 220 -27.42 -23.37 17.01
N LEU A 221 -27.55 -24.68 17.30
CA LEU A 221 -26.50 -25.67 17.02
C LEU A 221 -26.11 -25.77 15.54
N PHE A 222 -26.91 -25.22 14.62
CA PHE A 222 -26.55 -25.03 13.22
C PHE A 222 -25.26 -24.20 13.06
N HIS A 223 -24.99 -23.27 13.98
CA HIS A 223 -23.82 -22.39 13.94
C HIS A 223 -22.52 -23.06 14.39
N CYS A 224 -22.59 -24.25 15.02
CA CYS A 224 -21.40 -25.03 15.33
C CYS A 224 -20.82 -25.63 14.04
N ASP A 225 -19.55 -25.32 13.76
CA ASP A 225 -18.83 -25.79 12.59
C ASP A 225 -18.08 -27.09 12.87
N ALA A 226 -17.74 -27.39 14.12
CA ALA A 226 -17.05 -28.64 14.46
C ALA A 226 -18.03 -29.83 14.50
N PRO A 227 -17.57 -31.08 14.27
CA PRO A 227 -18.34 -32.30 14.56
C PRO A 227 -18.84 -32.37 16.02
N GLU A 228 -19.90 -33.14 16.30
CA GLU A 228 -20.54 -33.15 17.63
C GLU A 228 -19.61 -33.65 18.75
N GLU A 229 -18.73 -34.59 18.43
CA GLU A 229 -17.68 -35.10 19.30
C GLU A 229 -16.57 -34.08 19.60
N GLN A 230 -16.52 -32.97 18.86
CA GLN A 230 -15.61 -31.84 19.05
C GLN A 230 -16.33 -30.65 19.72
N ARG A 231 -17.41 -30.89 20.46
CA ARG A 231 -18.16 -29.86 21.19
C ARG A 231 -18.27 -30.20 22.67
N ILE A 232 -18.15 -29.20 23.53
CA ILE A 232 -18.39 -29.31 24.97
C ILE A 232 -19.78 -28.79 25.34
N SER A 233 -20.29 -29.16 26.52
CA SER A 233 -21.60 -28.68 26.99
C SER A 233 -21.58 -27.22 27.44
N GLY A 234 -20.42 -26.70 27.84
CA GLY A 234 -20.19 -25.31 28.24
C GLY A 234 -19.31 -24.55 27.24
N TYR A 235 -18.49 -23.63 27.75
CA TYR A 235 -17.53 -22.84 26.99
C TYR A 235 -16.11 -23.08 27.51
N PHE A 236 -15.10 -22.74 26.73
CA PHE A 236 -13.72 -22.85 27.19
C PHE A 236 -13.42 -21.79 28.25
N SER A 237 -12.63 -22.18 29.24
CA SER A 237 -12.11 -21.28 30.26
C SER A 237 -10.97 -20.42 29.71
N GLY A 238 -10.35 -20.83 28.60
CA GLY A 238 -9.27 -20.10 27.94
C GLY A 238 -7.89 -20.42 28.51
N ASN A 239 -7.76 -21.38 29.42
CA ASN A 239 -6.51 -21.84 30.04
C ASN A 239 -6.29 -23.35 29.92
N GLU A 240 -7.08 -24.03 29.08
CA GLU A 240 -6.96 -25.45 28.82
C GLU A 240 -5.60 -25.80 28.20
N THR A 241 -5.11 -27.00 28.49
CA THR A 241 -3.92 -27.56 27.84
C THR A 241 -4.31 -28.29 26.57
N PHE A 242 -3.45 -28.22 25.55
CA PHE A 242 -3.66 -28.93 24.28
C PHE A 242 -2.39 -29.60 23.80
N SER A 243 -2.55 -30.68 23.03
CA SER A 243 -1.44 -31.38 22.38
C SER A 243 -1.89 -32.03 21.07
N ILE A 244 -1.04 -32.00 20.06
CA ILE A 244 -1.32 -32.50 18.72
C ILE A 244 -0.08 -33.24 18.22
N SER A 245 -0.26 -34.50 17.83
CA SER A 245 0.77 -35.33 17.22
C SER A 245 0.40 -35.70 15.79
N GLY A 246 1.40 -35.82 14.91
CA GLY A 246 1.21 -36.27 13.53
C GLY A 246 0.78 -35.19 12.53
N MET A 247 0.72 -33.92 12.96
CA MET A 247 0.45 -32.75 12.12
C MET A 247 1.61 -31.74 12.09
N THR A 248 2.74 -32.08 12.73
CA THR A 248 3.96 -31.27 12.74
C THR A 248 5.16 -32.15 12.39
N ARG A 249 6.20 -31.57 11.77
CA ARG A 249 7.42 -32.32 11.40
C ARG A 249 8.27 -32.72 12.63
N GLY A 250 8.18 -31.95 13.71
CA GLY A 250 8.96 -32.11 14.94
C GLY A 250 8.37 -33.02 16.03
N GLY A 251 7.27 -33.75 15.75
CA GLY A 251 6.66 -34.69 16.70
C GLY A 251 5.35 -34.21 17.31
N ILE A 252 5.33 -33.94 18.63
CA ILE A 252 4.14 -33.47 19.36
C ILE A 252 4.26 -31.96 19.54
N ALA A 253 3.29 -31.20 19.03
CA ALA A 253 3.14 -29.78 19.31
C ALA A 253 2.05 -29.57 20.36
N GLY A 254 2.26 -28.72 21.35
CA GLY A 254 1.29 -28.50 22.42
C GLY A 254 1.66 -27.34 23.31
N GLY A 255 0.71 -26.92 24.13
CA GLY A 255 0.85 -25.77 25.01
C GLY A 255 -0.37 -25.57 25.88
N GLN A 256 -0.50 -24.36 26.40
CA GLN A 256 -1.67 -23.91 27.16
C GLN A 256 -2.32 -22.75 26.42
N LEU A 257 -3.64 -22.64 26.50
CA LEU A 257 -4.35 -21.46 26.00
C LEU A 257 -3.93 -20.20 26.79
N PRO A 258 -4.11 -18.98 26.23
CA PRO A 258 -3.53 -17.72 26.75
C PRO A 258 -3.99 -17.25 28.15
N ALA A 259 -4.96 -17.93 28.75
CA ALA A 259 -5.59 -17.58 30.04
C ALA A 259 -6.11 -16.12 30.06
N VAL A 260 -6.90 -15.75 29.04
CA VAL A 260 -7.50 -14.41 28.90
C VAL A 260 -9.01 -14.42 28.86
N THR A 261 -9.59 -13.31 29.31
CA THR A 261 -10.99 -12.96 29.15
C THR A 261 -11.12 -11.72 28.29
N VAL A 262 -12.17 -11.66 27.47
CA VAL A 262 -12.52 -10.47 26.68
C VAL A 262 -13.74 -9.82 27.30
N ARG A 263 -13.63 -8.52 27.56
CA ARG A 263 -14.70 -7.68 28.12
C ARG A 263 -15.26 -6.79 27.03
N GLY A 264 -16.58 -6.73 26.94
CA GLY A 264 -17.29 -5.92 25.95
C GLY A 264 -18.14 -4.86 26.61
N PHE A 265 -18.14 -3.67 26.03
CA PHE A 265 -18.92 -2.53 26.48
C PHE A 265 -19.71 -1.97 25.31
N ALA A 266 -21.02 -1.77 25.49
CA ALA A 266 -21.92 -1.23 24.49
C ALA A 266 -22.38 0.17 24.90
N HIS A 267 -22.09 1.15 24.04
CA HIS A 267 -22.49 2.53 24.22
C HIS A 267 -23.81 2.81 23.50
N ARG A 268 -24.77 3.39 24.23
CA ARG A 268 -26.04 3.87 23.68
C ARG A 268 -26.05 5.40 23.63
N PRO A 269 -26.05 6.02 22.43
CA PRO A 269 -26.03 7.47 22.29
C PRO A 269 -27.22 8.19 22.92
N VAL A 270 -28.38 7.52 22.98
CA VAL A 270 -29.64 8.11 23.45
C VAL A 270 -29.57 8.54 24.92
N ASP A 271 -28.91 7.74 25.75
CA ASP A 271 -28.75 8.00 27.18
C ASP A 271 -27.28 8.19 27.61
N GLY A 272 -26.34 8.10 26.66
CA GLY A 272 -24.90 8.16 26.90
C GLY A 272 -24.36 7.01 27.74
N SER A 273 -25.14 5.96 27.98
CA SER A 273 -24.75 4.87 28.87
C SER A 273 -23.74 3.94 28.21
N LEU A 274 -22.74 3.51 28.98
CA LEU A 274 -21.80 2.47 28.61
C LEU A 274 -22.09 1.22 29.45
N THR A 275 -22.62 0.18 28.82
CA THR A 275 -23.06 -1.05 29.50
C THR A 275 -22.14 -2.22 29.20
N GLU A 276 -21.65 -2.89 30.24
CA GLU A 276 -20.81 -4.07 30.08
C GLU A 276 -21.65 -5.31 29.73
N PHE A 277 -21.17 -6.11 28.77
CA PHE A 277 -21.76 -7.39 28.40
C PHE A 277 -20.68 -8.48 28.35
N ARG A 278 -21.11 -9.72 28.61
CA ARG A 278 -20.20 -10.87 28.70
C ARG A 278 -19.91 -11.44 27.31
N LEU A 279 -18.64 -11.67 27.02
CA LEU A 279 -18.22 -12.56 25.94
C LEU A 279 -17.80 -13.93 26.50
N VAL A 280 -18.03 -14.98 25.74
CA VAL A 280 -17.62 -16.36 26.07
C VAL A 280 -16.70 -16.92 25.00
N CYS A 281 -15.68 -17.70 25.39
CA CYS A 281 -14.80 -18.39 24.46
C CYS A 281 -15.52 -19.63 23.91
N ASP A 282 -16.13 -19.50 22.74
CA ASP A 282 -16.94 -20.56 22.12
C ASP A 282 -16.20 -21.35 21.04
N THR A 283 -15.08 -20.85 20.53
CA THR A 283 -14.32 -21.51 19.45
C THR A 283 -12.83 -21.42 19.72
N VAL A 284 -12.16 -22.58 19.71
CA VAL A 284 -10.69 -22.67 19.72
C VAL A 284 -10.25 -23.31 18.41
N THR A 285 -9.49 -22.58 17.61
CA THR A 285 -8.93 -23.09 16.34
C THR A 285 -7.43 -23.25 16.46
N LEU A 286 -6.93 -24.47 16.20
CA LEU A 286 -5.51 -24.81 16.27
C LEU A 286 -4.96 -25.02 14.86
N PHE A 287 -3.79 -24.44 14.58
CA PHE A 287 -3.08 -24.51 13.31
C PHE A 287 -1.70 -25.16 13.53
N PRO A 288 -1.62 -26.50 13.63
CA PRO A 288 -0.41 -27.19 14.10
C PRO A 288 0.75 -27.05 13.12
N ASN A 289 0.46 -27.02 11.81
CA ASN A 289 1.45 -26.93 10.75
C ASN A 289 2.31 -25.65 10.82
N ILE A 290 1.82 -24.59 11.47
CA ILE A 290 2.50 -23.30 11.66
C ILE A 290 2.58 -22.87 13.14
N THR A 291 2.26 -23.77 14.07
CA THR A 291 2.28 -23.55 15.54
C THR A 291 1.51 -22.33 16.05
N LYS A 292 0.36 -22.01 15.44
CA LYS A 292 -0.52 -20.90 15.86
C LYS A 292 -1.87 -21.37 16.37
N MET A 293 -2.50 -20.57 17.25
CA MET A 293 -3.88 -20.76 17.70
C MET A 293 -4.69 -19.47 17.54
N ALA A 294 -5.98 -19.61 17.24
CA ALA A 294 -6.95 -18.52 17.27
C ALA A 294 -8.09 -18.85 18.24
N LEU A 295 -8.43 -17.90 19.11
CA LEU A 295 -9.54 -17.99 20.05
C LEU A 295 -10.64 -17.01 19.62
N ALA A 296 -11.88 -17.48 19.53
CA ALA A 296 -13.05 -16.63 19.26
C ALA A 296 -13.88 -16.45 20.53
N PHE A 297 -14.06 -15.19 20.92
CA PHE A 297 -14.91 -14.77 22.01
C PHE A 297 -16.15 -14.10 21.45
N ARG A 298 -17.34 -14.49 21.92
CA ARG A 298 -18.60 -13.92 21.42
C ARG A 298 -19.53 -13.52 22.54
N GLY A 299 -20.15 -12.36 22.38
CA GLY A 299 -21.21 -11.84 23.24
C GLY A 299 -22.41 -11.41 22.41
N VAL A 300 -23.56 -11.31 23.06
CA VAL A 300 -24.79 -10.83 22.41
C VAL A 300 -25.34 -9.66 23.22
N VAL A 301 -25.63 -8.57 22.53
CA VAL A 301 -26.26 -7.38 23.07
C VAL A 301 -27.69 -7.31 22.54
N LYS A 302 -28.64 -7.04 23.42
CA LYS A 302 -30.04 -6.82 23.03
C LYS A 302 -30.21 -5.39 22.54
N CYS A 303 -30.80 -5.26 21.35
CA CYS A 303 -31.03 -4.01 20.65
C CYS A 303 -32.52 -3.67 20.61
N VAL A 304 -32.82 -2.38 20.52
CA VAL A 304 -34.21 -1.89 20.46
C VAL A 304 -34.80 -2.15 19.08
N ASP A 305 -34.02 -1.95 18.03
CA ASP A 305 -34.39 -2.18 16.64
C ASP A 305 -33.66 -3.39 16.03
N ALA A 306 -34.15 -3.86 14.88
CA ALA A 306 -33.64 -5.04 14.19
C ALA A 306 -32.24 -4.88 13.57
N PHE A 307 -31.76 -3.64 13.42
CA PHE A 307 -30.49 -3.29 12.79
C PHE A 307 -29.42 -2.82 13.80
N ALA A 308 -29.77 -2.80 15.09
CA ALA A 308 -28.92 -2.35 16.18
C ALA A 308 -28.47 -0.88 16.04
N GLU A 309 -29.33 -0.02 15.50
CA GLU A 309 -29.07 1.43 15.38
C GLU A 309 -29.03 2.13 16.74
N ASP A 310 -29.64 1.55 17.77
CA ASP A 310 -29.55 2.04 19.15
C ASP A 310 -28.14 1.95 19.77
N ILE A 311 -27.24 1.17 19.17
CA ILE A 311 -25.86 1.00 19.61
C ILE A 311 -24.94 1.91 18.78
N GLY A 312 -24.37 2.92 19.42
CA GLY A 312 -23.46 3.87 18.77
C GLY A 312 -22.04 3.33 18.66
N SER A 313 -21.55 2.72 19.74
CA SER A 313 -20.17 2.19 19.79
C SER A 313 -20.08 0.90 20.59
N ILE A 314 -19.16 0.03 20.20
CA ILE A 314 -18.75 -1.16 20.94
C ILE A 314 -17.27 -1.02 21.30
N MET A 315 -16.94 -1.14 22.58
CA MET A 315 -15.56 -1.18 23.04
C MET A 315 -15.19 -2.57 23.55
N LEU A 316 -14.02 -3.07 23.16
CA LEU A 316 -13.50 -4.38 23.54
C LEU A 316 -12.15 -4.25 24.25
N ALA A 317 -12.00 -5.00 25.34
CA ALA A 317 -10.76 -5.07 26.11
C ALA A 317 -10.41 -6.52 26.46
N VAL A 318 -9.12 -6.79 26.68
CA VAL A 318 -8.58 -8.10 27.04
C VAL A 318 -7.89 -7.99 28.40
N GLU A 319 -8.16 -8.95 29.29
CA GLU A 319 -7.50 -9.08 30.59
C GLU A 319 -6.99 -10.51 30.78
N HIS A 320 -5.86 -10.70 31.47
CA HIS A 320 -5.51 -12.03 31.95
C HIS A 320 -6.45 -12.44 33.08
N ILE A 321 -6.88 -13.70 33.07
CA ILE A 321 -7.79 -14.26 34.09
C ILE A 321 -7.14 -14.28 35.48
N GLU A 322 -5.80 -14.33 35.50
CA GLU A 322 -5.00 -14.37 36.73
C GLU A 322 -4.77 -12.99 37.35
N ASP A 323 -4.94 -11.92 36.58
CA ASP A 323 -4.75 -10.55 37.06
C ASP A 323 -5.98 -10.07 37.85
N GLN A 324 -5.78 -9.09 38.73
CA GLN A 324 -6.91 -8.40 39.35
C GLN A 324 -7.69 -7.62 38.29
N ALA A 325 -8.96 -7.99 38.08
CA ALA A 325 -9.83 -7.35 37.10
C ALA A 325 -9.96 -5.83 37.35
N ARG A 326 -9.77 -5.03 36.29
CA ARG A 326 -9.94 -3.57 36.37
C ARG A 326 -11.42 -3.20 36.59
N PRO A 327 -11.74 -2.16 37.36
CA PRO A 327 -13.13 -1.75 37.58
C PRO A 327 -13.76 -1.24 36.28
N SER A 328 -15.07 -1.45 36.07
CA SER A 328 -15.76 -0.98 34.86
C SER A 328 -15.69 0.55 34.66
N ALA A 329 -15.51 1.31 35.75
CA ALA A 329 -15.29 2.77 35.72
C ALA A 329 -14.03 3.16 34.94
N TYR A 330 -12.94 2.39 35.06
CA TYR A 330 -11.70 2.60 34.29
C TYR A 330 -11.97 2.58 32.79
N PHE A 331 -12.74 1.60 32.33
CA PHE A 331 -13.12 1.48 30.92
C PHE A 331 -14.04 2.62 30.46
N GLY A 332 -14.86 3.18 31.35
CA GLY A 332 -15.63 4.40 31.08
C GLY A 332 -14.74 5.62 30.82
N GLU A 333 -13.67 5.79 31.60
CA GLU A 333 -12.68 6.86 31.39
C GLU A 333 -11.93 6.67 30.06
N ILE A 334 -11.46 5.47 29.77
CA ILE A 334 -10.79 5.14 28.50
C ILE A 334 -11.72 5.36 27.31
N PHE A 335 -13.00 5.01 27.42
CA PHE A 335 -14.00 5.29 26.39
C PHE A 335 -14.13 6.80 26.14
N GLY A 336 -14.19 7.61 27.21
CA GLY A 336 -14.22 9.07 27.10
C GLY A 336 -12.99 9.62 26.37
N LEU A 337 -11.79 9.21 26.77
CA LEU A 337 -10.52 9.64 26.13
C LEU A 337 -10.45 9.29 24.64
N ARG A 338 -11.02 8.15 24.23
CA ARG A 338 -11.00 7.66 22.84
C ARG A 338 -12.16 8.18 21.98
N THR A 339 -13.17 8.81 22.59
CA THR A 339 -14.32 9.37 21.88
C THR A 339 -14.34 10.90 21.87
N ASP A 340 -13.57 11.55 22.75
CA ASP A 340 -13.36 13.00 22.74
C ASP A 340 -12.51 13.41 21.52
N PRO A 341 -13.05 14.23 20.58
CA PRO A 341 -12.31 14.69 19.40
C PRO A 341 -10.96 15.37 19.72
N ALA A 342 -10.83 16.01 20.90
CA ALA A 342 -9.60 16.69 21.31
C ALA A 342 -8.51 15.73 21.82
N GLN A 343 -8.87 14.52 22.27
CA GLN A 343 -7.95 13.57 22.90
C GLN A 343 -7.84 12.23 22.14
N ALA A 344 -8.82 11.91 21.29
CA ALA A 344 -8.92 10.62 20.61
C ALA A 344 -7.66 10.25 19.81
N HIS A 345 -7.05 11.23 19.13
CA HIS A 345 -5.81 11.02 18.37
C HIS A 345 -4.63 10.62 19.26
N LYS A 346 -4.55 11.11 20.51
CA LYS A 346 -3.50 10.76 21.48
C LYS A 346 -3.62 9.32 21.97
N HIS A 347 -4.85 8.80 22.07
CA HIS A 347 -5.14 7.51 22.70
C HIS A 347 -5.54 6.39 21.72
N ALA A 348 -5.68 6.69 20.42
CA ALA A 348 -6.10 5.71 19.41
C ALA A 348 -5.17 4.47 19.41
N LEU A 349 -3.86 4.68 19.49
CA LEU A 349 -2.82 3.64 19.43
C LEU A 349 -2.37 3.11 20.80
N SER A 350 -2.97 3.56 21.90
CA SER A 350 -2.58 3.18 23.27
C SER A 350 -3.12 1.79 23.65
N ASP A 351 -2.71 0.75 22.93
CA ASP A 351 -3.23 -0.63 23.07
C ASP A 351 -3.18 -1.16 24.51
N PHE A 352 -2.19 -0.74 25.30
CA PHE A 352 -2.03 -1.13 26.70
C PHE A 352 -3.24 -0.77 27.59
N GLN A 353 -4.02 0.26 27.23
CA GLN A 353 -5.23 0.63 27.96
C GLN A 353 -6.32 -0.43 27.86
N LEU A 354 -6.35 -1.18 26.75
CA LEU A 354 -7.37 -2.20 26.45
C LEU A 354 -6.78 -3.62 26.39
N MET A 355 -5.48 -3.79 26.62
CA MET A 355 -4.78 -5.08 26.70
C MET A 355 -4.45 -5.43 28.16
N PRO A 356 -3.96 -6.66 28.45
CA PRO A 356 -3.61 -7.05 29.81
C PRO A 356 -2.58 -6.12 30.46
N LYS A 357 -2.61 -6.01 31.80
CA LYS A 357 -1.84 -5.02 32.53
C LYS A 357 -0.33 -5.25 32.34
N ARG A 358 0.40 -4.19 32.01
CA ARG A 358 1.87 -4.21 31.93
C ARG A 358 2.49 -4.05 33.33
N ASP A 359 3.70 -4.58 33.50
CA ASP A 359 4.52 -4.31 34.68
C ASP A 359 5.05 -2.87 34.63
N GLU A 360 4.62 -2.05 35.59
CA GLU A 360 4.98 -0.63 35.70
C GLU A 360 6.50 -0.42 35.84
N ALA A 361 7.23 -1.37 36.46
CA ALA A 361 8.68 -1.29 36.60
C ALA A 361 9.39 -1.43 35.24
N VAL A 362 8.89 -2.29 34.36
CA VAL A 362 9.43 -2.50 33.01
C VAL A 362 9.17 -1.29 32.12
N VAL A 363 7.96 -0.71 32.21
CA VAL A 363 7.59 0.50 31.46
C VAL A 363 8.46 1.69 31.88
N GLY A 364 8.63 1.91 33.19
CA GLY A 364 9.48 2.98 33.72
C GLY A 364 10.94 2.83 33.33
N LEU A 365 11.49 1.62 33.36
CA LEU A 365 12.87 1.35 32.95
C LEU A 365 13.10 1.63 31.46
N ARG A 366 12.17 1.22 30.59
CA ARG A 366 12.24 1.52 29.14
C ARG A 366 12.19 3.03 28.89
N ARG A 367 11.34 3.78 29.60
CA ARG A 367 11.27 5.25 29.47
C ARG A 367 12.58 5.91 29.90
N ALA A 368 13.15 5.49 31.03
CA ALA A 368 14.43 6.01 31.51
C ALA A 368 15.56 5.77 30.49
N GLN A 369 15.61 4.58 29.87
CA GLN A 369 16.56 4.27 28.79
C GLN A 369 16.37 5.15 27.56
N ARG A 370 15.12 5.45 27.17
CA ARG A 370 14.82 6.36 26.05
C ARG A 370 15.29 7.79 26.32
N LEU A 371 15.07 8.29 27.52
CA LEU A 371 15.54 9.62 27.93
C LEU A 371 17.06 9.70 27.96
N GLU A 372 17.75 8.66 28.45
CA GLU A 372 19.21 8.62 28.45
C GLU A 372 19.78 8.57 27.02
N LYS A 373 19.14 7.82 26.12
CA LYS A 373 19.49 7.81 24.70
C LYS A 373 19.26 9.19 24.05
N ALA A 374 18.11 9.82 24.29
CA ALA A 374 17.82 11.15 23.77
C ALA A 374 18.84 12.20 24.24
N LYS A 375 19.30 12.09 25.49
CA LYS A 375 20.38 12.92 26.03
C LYS A 375 21.69 12.70 25.29
N ALA A 376 22.09 11.44 25.07
CA ALA A 376 23.32 11.09 24.34
C ALA A 376 23.27 11.53 22.87
N ASP A 377 22.11 11.38 22.21
CA ASP A 377 21.91 11.80 20.82
C ASP A 377 22.00 13.33 20.69
N ARG A 378 21.46 14.09 21.66
CA ARG A 378 21.62 15.55 21.75
C ARG A 378 23.08 15.95 21.91
N GLU A 379 23.83 15.30 22.81
CA GLU A 379 25.26 15.58 23.01
C GLU A 379 26.06 15.33 21.73
N ARG A 380 25.81 14.19 21.05
CA ARG A 380 26.44 13.86 19.76
C ARG A 380 26.10 14.88 18.67
N PHE A 381 24.85 15.34 18.61
CA PHE A 381 24.44 16.38 17.66
C PHE A 381 25.24 17.68 17.88
N MET A 382 25.37 18.12 19.13
CA MET A 382 26.14 19.34 19.47
C MET A 382 27.62 19.19 19.14
N ASP A 383 28.24 18.06 19.48
CA ASP A 383 29.65 17.78 19.17
C ASP A 383 29.89 17.79 17.65
N ASN A 384 28.96 17.25 16.86
CA ASN A 384 29.03 17.27 15.40
C ASN A 384 28.93 18.70 14.83
N GLN A 385 28.05 19.55 15.38
CA GLN A 385 27.93 20.96 14.95
C GLN A 385 29.21 21.76 15.26
N GLU A 386 29.77 21.60 16.47
CA GLU A 386 31.00 22.29 16.87
C GLU A 386 32.20 21.82 16.03
N TRP A 387 32.28 20.51 15.77
CA TRP A 387 33.29 19.96 14.87
C TRP A 387 33.15 20.50 13.45
N MET A 388 31.93 20.56 12.91
CA MET A 388 31.67 21.08 11.56
C MET A 388 32.01 22.56 11.44
N ALA A 389 31.66 23.39 12.43
CA ALA A 389 32.01 24.80 12.46
C ALA A 389 33.54 25.03 12.52
N ARG A 390 34.27 24.25 13.33
CA ARG A 390 35.74 24.31 13.39
C ARG A 390 36.40 23.84 12.10
N LYS A 391 35.84 22.81 11.47
CA LYS A 391 36.32 22.31 10.17
C LYS A 391 36.14 23.37 9.08
N LEU A 392 34.97 24.00 8.99
CA LEU A 392 34.69 25.09 8.05
C LEU A 392 35.65 26.29 8.22
N MET A 393 35.93 26.69 9.47
CA MET A 393 36.91 27.78 9.73
C MET A 393 38.33 27.39 9.28
N SER A 394 38.75 26.16 9.54
CA SER A 394 40.04 25.64 9.11
C SER A 394 40.17 25.60 7.58
N GLU A 395 39.10 25.21 6.88
CA GLU A 395 39.06 25.13 5.41
C GLU A 395 39.11 26.52 4.77
N GLN A 396 38.59 27.56 5.43
CA GLN A 396 38.74 28.95 5.01
C GLN A 396 40.09 29.59 5.41
N GLY A 397 41.04 28.80 5.90
CA GLY A 397 42.39 29.26 6.28
C GLY A 397 42.42 30.11 7.56
N MET A 398 41.35 30.07 8.36
CA MET A 398 41.26 30.75 9.65
C MET A 398 41.56 29.76 10.79
N SER A 399 42.09 30.24 11.93
CA SER A 399 42.37 29.36 13.06
C SER A 399 41.07 28.76 13.63
N PRO A 400 40.99 27.44 13.87
CA PRO A 400 39.85 26.80 14.52
C PRO A 400 39.53 27.36 15.91
N ASP A 401 40.53 27.95 16.57
CA ASP A 401 40.39 28.59 17.88
C ASP A 401 39.55 29.89 17.84
N LEU A 402 39.22 30.38 16.63
CA LEU A 402 38.33 31.52 16.43
C LEU A 402 36.84 31.13 16.53
N VAL A 403 36.51 29.83 16.49
CA VAL A 403 35.15 29.36 16.80
C VAL A 403 34.96 29.45 18.31
N PRO A 404 34.12 30.38 18.82
CA PRO A 404 33.87 30.45 20.25
C PRO A 404 33.31 29.11 20.74
N PRO A 405 33.69 28.67 21.95
CA PRO A 405 33.13 27.45 22.53
C PRO A 405 31.60 27.56 22.56
N SER A 406 30.94 26.49 22.13
CA SER A 406 29.48 26.43 22.09
C SER A 406 28.94 26.57 23.53
N ASP A 407 28.02 27.51 23.75
CA ASP A 407 27.35 27.60 25.04
C ASP A 407 26.36 26.44 25.17
N ARG A 408 26.80 25.40 25.90
CA ARG A 408 26.02 24.17 26.06
C ARG A 408 24.85 24.33 27.02
N THR A 409 24.84 25.40 27.84
CA THR A 409 23.87 25.61 28.91
C THR A 409 22.43 25.69 28.37
N MET A 410 22.22 26.48 27.31
CA MET A 410 20.95 26.66 26.60
C MET A 410 20.33 25.33 26.17
N PHE A 411 21.13 24.43 25.58
CA PHE A 411 20.64 23.15 25.10
C PHE A 411 20.43 22.15 26.23
N THR A 412 21.18 22.24 27.33
CA THR A 412 20.98 21.34 28.48
C THR A 412 19.67 21.58 29.23
N GLU A 413 19.17 22.80 29.23
CA GLU A 413 17.94 23.20 29.94
C GLU A 413 16.65 22.83 29.19
N LEU A 414 16.72 22.56 27.88
CA LEU A 414 15.58 22.11 27.09
C LEU A 414 15.13 20.69 27.50
N PRO A 415 13.80 20.45 27.60
CA PRO A 415 13.26 19.14 27.93
C PRO A 415 13.56 18.11 26.82
N LEU A 416 13.66 16.83 27.21
CA LEU A 416 13.94 15.72 26.29
C LEU A 416 12.65 15.01 25.87
N VAL A 417 12.64 14.47 24.65
CA VAL A 417 11.54 13.66 24.12
C VAL A 417 11.93 12.18 24.10
N ALA A 418 11.17 11.34 24.78
CA ALA A 418 11.44 9.91 24.90
C ALA A 418 10.94 9.11 23.66
N MET A 419 11.60 9.28 22.52
CA MET A 419 11.20 8.63 21.26
C MET A 419 11.11 7.10 21.36
N PRO A 420 10.04 6.47 20.85
CA PRO A 420 9.86 5.03 20.86
C PRO A 420 10.91 4.32 19.99
N THR A 421 11.27 3.08 20.35
CA THR A 421 12.18 2.27 19.52
C THR A 421 11.42 1.55 18.40
N SER A 422 12.12 1.11 17.35
CA SER A 422 11.51 0.31 16.28
C SER A 422 10.87 -0.98 16.80
N GLU A 423 11.40 -1.57 17.86
CA GLU A 423 10.83 -2.75 18.52
C GLU A 423 9.54 -2.41 19.28
N ASP A 424 9.47 -1.25 19.94
CA ASP A 424 8.24 -0.79 20.61
C ASP A 424 7.14 -0.49 19.58
N ILE A 425 7.48 0.12 18.45
CA ILE A 425 6.55 0.38 17.32
C ILE A 425 6.03 -0.94 16.76
N ALA A 426 6.92 -1.90 16.48
CA ALA A 426 6.53 -3.22 15.97
C ALA A 426 5.64 -4.00 16.95
N ASN A 427 5.85 -3.81 18.26
CA ASN A 427 5.01 -4.39 19.30
C ASN A 427 3.72 -3.60 19.54
N GLY A 428 3.49 -2.45 18.89
CA GLY A 428 2.33 -1.60 19.21
C GLY A 428 2.36 -1.09 20.65
N ASP A 429 3.54 -1.02 21.25
CA ASP A 429 3.77 -0.53 22.62
C ASP A 429 3.96 1.00 22.61
N LEU A 430 3.15 1.70 21.82
CA LEU A 430 3.24 3.15 21.62
C LEU A 430 2.33 3.90 22.61
N ASP A 431 2.90 4.86 23.34
CA ASP A 431 2.14 5.87 24.08
C ASP A 431 2.30 7.23 23.40
N LEU A 432 1.46 7.48 22.40
CA LEU A 432 1.55 8.70 21.60
C LEU A 432 1.19 9.95 22.41
N ALA A 433 0.31 9.82 23.42
CA ALA A 433 0.00 10.90 24.34
C ALA A 433 1.26 11.39 25.05
N GLU A 434 2.05 10.47 25.60
CA GLU A 434 3.30 10.79 26.29
C GLU A 434 4.31 11.50 25.38
N VAL A 435 4.46 11.03 24.13
CA VAL A 435 5.40 11.61 23.15
C VAL A 435 4.94 13.00 22.71
N LEU A 436 3.65 13.18 22.41
CA LEU A 436 3.11 14.48 22.00
C LEU A 436 3.24 15.51 23.13
N ASP A 437 2.98 15.12 24.37
CA ASP A 437 3.13 16.00 25.53
C ASP A 437 4.60 16.35 25.82
N ASP A 438 5.55 15.44 25.52
CA ASP A 438 7.00 15.74 25.56
C ASP A 438 7.39 16.73 24.44
N VAL A 439 6.87 16.56 23.22
CA VAL A 439 7.13 17.43 22.06
C VAL A 439 6.55 18.83 22.28
N GLU A 440 5.34 18.94 22.81
CA GLU A 440 4.69 20.22 23.13
C GLU A 440 5.52 20.99 24.16
N ARG A 441 5.97 20.31 25.23
CA ARG A 441 6.89 20.90 26.22
C ARG A 441 8.22 21.37 25.61
N LEU A 442 8.78 20.63 24.66
CA LEU A 442 9.99 21.05 23.94
C LEU A 442 9.73 22.23 23.03
N SER A 443 8.62 22.25 22.30
CA SER A 443 8.21 23.37 21.44
C SER A 443 8.05 24.65 22.24
N ASP A 444 7.35 24.60 23.36
CA ASP A 444 7.15 25.75 24.25
C ASP A 444 8.49 26.25 24.81
N ALA A 445 9.34 25.34 25.28
CA ALA A 445 10.67 25.70 25.79
C ALA A 445 11.58 26.30 24.71
N LEU A 446 11.55 25.78 23.48
CA LEU A 446 12.30 26.32 22.34
C LEU A 446 11.81 27.70 21.94
N MET A 447 10.49 27.92 21.88
CA MET A 447 9.93 29.24 21.58
C MET A 447 10.31 30.26 22.64
N GLU A 448 10.21 29.90 23.93
CA GLU A 448 10.55 30.80 25.03
C GLU A 448 12.05 31.13 25.05
N THR A 449 12.91 30.13 24.85
CA THR A 449 14.36 30.33 24.84
C THR A 449 14.81 31.08 23.58
N GLY A 450 14.18 30.83 22.43
CA GLY A 450 14.40 31.57 21.19
C GLY A 450 14.05 33.05 21.31
N ARG A 451 12.91 33.39 21.92
CA ARG A 451 12.53 34.78 22.22
C ARG A 451 13.53 35.46 23.15
N LYS A 452 13.96 34.77 24.22
CA LYS A 452 14.96 35.28 25.16
C LYS A 452 16.30 35.59 24.47
N GLU A 453 16.79 34.71 23.58
CA GLU A 453 18.05 34.93 22.85
C GLU A 453 17.93 36.02 21.77
N MET A 454 16.76 36.15 21.11
CA MET A 454 16.51 37.28 20.20
C MET A 454 16.51 38.62 20.94
N ALA A 455 15.93 38.68 22.14
CA ALA A 455 16.00 39.85 23.02
C ALA A 455 17.44 40.16 23.46
N ARG A 456 18.20 39.14 23.82
CA ARG A 456 19.63 39.26 24.15
C ARG A 456 20.44 39.79 22.97
N ALA A 457 20.21 39.29 21.76
CA ALA A 457 20.89 39.71 20.53
C ALA A 457 20.59 41.18 20.19
N GLU A 458 19.37 41.66 20.41
CA GLU A 458 19.01 43.07 20.21
C GLU A 458 19.69 44.00 21.23
N LEU A 459 19.80 43.59 22.49
CA LEU A 459 20.54 44.33 23.52
C LEU A 459 22.06 44.39 23.19
N VAL A 460 22.63 43.28 22.72
CA VAL A 460 24.02 43.23 22.23
C VAL A 460 24.20 44.10 20.97
N ARG A 461 23.23 44.11 20.06
CA ARG A 461 23.25 45.02 18.89
C ARG A 461 23.28 46.49 19.32
N ARG A 462 22.42 46.89 20.27
CA ARG A 462 22.34 48.27 20.78
C ARG A 462 23.66 48.71 21.44
N THR A 463 24.29 47.84 22.22
CA THR A 463 25.60 48.12 22.84
C THR A 463 26.73 48.21 21.82
N MET A 464 26.74 47.34 20.79
CA MET A 464 27.71 47.42 19.69
C MET A 464 27.52 48.66 18.82
N ALA A 465 26.28 49.06 18.53
CA ALA A 465 25.97 50.28 17.81
C ALA A 465 26.42 51.54 18.57
N ALA A 466 26.25 51.56 19.91
CA ALA A 466 26.70 52.67 20.75
C ALA A 466 28.23 52.82 20.83
N LYS A 467 28.99 51.73 20.67
CA LYS A 467 30.47 51.72 20.70
C LYS A 467 31.12 51.86 19.32
N ALA A 468 30.36 51.88 18.23
CA ALA A 468 30.91 51.97 16.86
C ALA A 468 31.37 53.40 16.50
N PRO A 469 32.56 53.59 15.89
CA PRO A 469 33.05 54.91 15.50
C PRO A 469 32.21 55.52 14.35
N ALA A 470 31.92 56.82 14.46
CA ALA A 470 31.04 57.55 13.53
C ALA A 470 31.49 57.40 12.07
N GLY A 471 30.59 56.91 11.21
CA GLY A 471 30.81 56.73 9.77
C GLY A 471 31.30 55.34 9.34
N LYS A 472 31.37 54.36 10.26
CA LYS A 472 31.70 52.94 9.95
C LYS A 472 30.72 51.93 10.54
N THR A 473 29.47 52.31 10.79
CA THR A 473 28.43 51.37 11.20
C THR A 473 27.99 50.55 9.99
N ARG A 474 28.15 49.21 10.03
CA ARG A 474 27.61 48.31 9.01
C ARG A 474 26.07 48.36 9.04
N SER A 475 25.40 48.33 7.89
CA SER A 475 23.92 48.39 7.82
C SER A 475 23.22 47.27 8.61
N ALA A 476 23.89 46.14 8.84
CA ALA A 476 23.41 45.05 9.69
C ALA A 476 23.20 45.46 11.17
N LEU A 477 23.88 46.50 11.66
CA LEU A 477 23.69 47.05 13.00
C LEU A 477 22.58 48.10 13.07
N GLU A 478 21.94 48.47 11.96
CA GLU A 478 20.94 49.56 11.90
C GLU A 478 19.51 49.06 12.10
N LYS A 479 19.22 47.78 11.82
CA LYS A 479 17.89 47.19 11.94
C LYS A 479 17.68 46.53 13.31
N PRO A 480 16.60 46.83 14.03
CA PRO A 480 16.26 46.15 15.28
C PRO A 480 15.85 44.68 15.01
N VAL A 481 16.30 43.76 15.87
CA VAL A 481 16.03 42.32 15.79
C VAL A 481 14.67 41.97 16.42
N VAL A 482 14.29 42.67 17.49
CA VAL A 482 12.99 42.55 18.18
C VAL A 482 12.48 43.94 18.57
N ASN A 483 11.17 44.07 18.81
CA ASN A 483 10.53 45.32 19.18
C ASN A 483 10.68 45.62 20.69
N ASP A 484 10.41 46.87 21.10
CA ASP A 484 10.56 47.29 22.51
C ASP A 484 9.54 46.61 23.46
N GLU A 485 8.43 46.08 22.94
CA GLU A 485 7.42 45.34 23.72
C GLU A 485 7.92 43.95 24.11
N GLU A 486 8.47 43.17 23.17
CA GLU A 486 9.08 41.85 23.43
C GLU A 486 10.29 41.96 24.35
N LEU A 487 11.09 43.00 24.16
CA LEU A 487 12.22 43.32 25.01
C LEU A 487 11.84 43.55 26.49
N SER A 488 10.67 44.15 26.75
CA SER A 488 10.19 44.43 28.12
C SER A 488 9.80 43.18 28.93
N HIS A 489 9.65 42.03 28.26
CA HIS A 489 9.34 40.75 28.90
C HIS A 489 10.56 40.10 29.59
N TYR A 490 11.77 40.58 29.31
CA TYR A 490 13.03 40.03 29.84
C TYR A 490 13.92 41.10 30.49
N PRO A 491 13.43 41.80 31.54
CA PRO A 491 14.14 42.92 32.16
C PRO A 491 15.52 42.54 32.76
N GLU A 492 15.67 41.29 33.21
CA GLU A 492 16.90 40.75 33.80
C GLU A 492 18.09 40.69 32.84
N LEU A 493 17.84 40.57 31.52
CA LEU A 493 18.91 40.52 30.51
C LEU A 493 19.68 41.85 30.42
N ALA A 494 19.02 42.97 30.73
CA ALA A 494 19.66 44.29 30.70
C ALA A 494 20.72 44.42 31.81
N ASP A 495 20.44 43.93 33.01
CA ASP A 495 21.37 43.92 34.14
C ASP A 495 22.55 42.95 33.88
N GLU A 496 22.25 41.76 33.35
CA GLU A 496 23.25 40.71 33.05
C GLU A 496 24.25 41.16 31.97
N LEU A 497 23.78 41.84 30.91
CA LEU A 497 24.61 42.37 29.84
C LEU A 497 25.33 43.67 30.21
N ALA A 498 24.74 44.51 31.07
CA ALA A 498 25.40 45.72 31.58
C ALA A 498 26.67 45.37 32.38
N GLU A 499 26.62 44.30 33.18
CA GLU A 499 27.76 43.78 33.93
C GLU A 499 28.83 43.13 33.02
N GLN A 500 28.40 42.44 31.95
CA GLN A 500 29.30 41.76 31.00
C GLN A 500 30.04 42.71 30.04
N TYR A 501 29.42 43.83 29.64
CA TYR A 501 29.96 44.74 28.61
C TYR A 501 30.35 46.15 29.12
N ASP A 502 30.13 46.44 30.41
CA ASP A 502 30.46 47.71 31.08
C ASP A 502 29.82 48.93 30.37
N VAL A 503 28.48 48.88 30.17
CA VAL A 503 27.68 49.93 29.50
C VAL A 503 26.32 50.09 30.19
N ASP A 504 25.84 51.34 30.32
CA ASP A 504 24.50 51.66 30.85
C ASP A 504 23.43 51.46 29.75
N ILE A 505 22.57 50.46 29.92
CA ILE A 505 21.52 50.08 28.96
C ILE A 505 20.15 50.42 29.59
N SER A 506 19.74 51.69 29.52
CA SER A 506 18.43 52.11 30.02
C SER A 506 17.33 52.03 28.95
N TRP A 507 16.16 51.53 29.37
CA TRP A 507 14.95 51.40 28.56
C TRP A 507 14.28 52.77 28.28
N PRO A 508 13.81 53.08 27.05
CA PRO A 508 12.95 54.23 26.81
C PRO A 508 11.49 53.93 27.22
N ASP A 509 10.84 54.92 27.84
CA ASP A 509 9.49 54.84 28.40
C ASP A 509 8.42 54.52 27.34
N ALA A 510 7.63 53.45 27.56
CA ALA A 510 6.69 52.83 26.62
C ALA A 510 5.40 53.65 26.31
N ALA A 511 5.42 54.97 26.46
CA ALA A 511 4.21 55.81 26.39
C ALA A 511 4.04 56.61 25.08
N ALA A 512 4.88 56.43 24.05
CA ALA A 512 4.94 57.38 22.93
C ALA A 512 4.40 56.93 21.55
N PHE A 513 3.98 55.68 21.33
CA PHE A 513 3.64 55.20 19.97
C PHE A 513 2.21 54.67 19.80
N ALA A 514 1.23 55.47 20.25
CA ALA A 514 -0.14 55.36 19.79
C ALA A 514 -0.46 56.57 18.90
N ASN A 515 -0.70 56.32 17.61
CA ASN A 515 -1.12 57.22 16.53
C ASN A 515 0.00 57.81 15.65
N ALA A 516 0.24 57.18 14.51
CA ALA A 516 0.65 57.89 13.30
C ALA A 516 -0.13 57.33 12.09
N ASP A 517 -0.67 58.26 11.32
CA ASP A 517 -1.69 58.15 10.27
C ASP A 517 -1.10 57.62 8.94
N LEU A 518 -1.86 56.78 8.23
CA LEU A 518 -1.48 56.02 7.03
C LEU A 518 -1.77 56.76 5.71
N SER A 519 -1.84 58.09 5.71
CA SER A 519 -2.38 58.86 4.58
C SER A 519 -1.39 59.75 3.80
N GLU A 520 -0.08 59.66 4.06
CA GLU A 520 0.94 60.38 3.27
C GLU A 520 1.89 59.39 2.56
N PHE A 521 1.44 58.81 1.45
CA PHE A 521 2.32 58.20 0.45
C PHE A 521 2.29 59.05 -0.82
N PRO A 522 3.38 59.76 -1.16
CA PRO A 522 3.49 60.43 -2.45
C PRO A 522 3.60 59.37 -3.57
N GLU A 523 2.93 59.60 -4.69
CA GLU A 523 2.88 58.72 -5.88
C GLU A 523 4.27 58.38 -6.46
N ASP A 524 5.31 59.12 -6.08
CA ASP A 524 6.71 58.90 -6.48
C ASP A 524 7.33 57.64 -5.82
N ALA A 525 6.71 57.09 -4.78
CA ALA A 525 7.17 55.88 -4.08
C ALA A 525 6.74 54.58 -4.78
N ILE A 526 5.71 54.61 -5.63
CA ILE A 526 5.23 53.41 -6.34
C ILE A 526 6.15 53.10 -7.53
N ASP A 527 6.70 54.12 -8.19
CA ASP A 527 7.69 53.93 -9.25
C ASP A 527 9.06 53.49 -8.69
N SER A 528 9.44 53.95 -7.48
CA SER A 528 10.61 53.45 -6.78
C SER A 528 10.42 52.01 -6.29
N LEU A 529 9.21 51.62 -5.85
CA LEU A 529 8.92 50.27 -5.40
C LEU A 529 8.92 49.26 -6.58
N ASN A 530 8.42 49.65 -7.75
CA ASN A 530 8.51 48.83 -8.95
C ASN A 530 9.97 48.68 -9.43
N ALA A 531 10.78 49.75 -9.38
CA ALA A 531 12.22 49.67 -9.69
C ALA A 531 13.02 48.84 -8.65
N THR A 532 12.61 48.86 -7.38
CA THR A 532 13.27 48.09 -6.31
C THR A 532 12.79 46.64 -6.30
N LEU A 533 11.57 46.34 -6.71
CA LEU A 533 11.09 44.98 -6.93
C LEU A 533 11.79 44.35 -8.14
N ASP A 534 12.00 45.09 -9.24
CA ASP A 534 12.81 44.62 -10.37
C ASP A 534 14.29 44.38 -9.98
N ASP A 535 14.86 45.17 -9.06
CA ASP A 535 16.23 45.01 -8.53
C ASP A 535 16.32 43.91 -7.43
N MET A 536 15.24 43.68 -6.68
CA MET A 536 15.11 42.58 -5.71
C MET A 536 14.90 41.22 -6.40
N PHE A 537 14.19 41.18 -7.53
CA PHE A 537 14.14 39.98 -8.37
C PHE A 537 15.48 39.71 -9.06
N ALA A 538 16.31 40.74 -9.31
CA ALA A 538 17.66 40.58 -9.81
C ALA A 538 18.70 40.14 -8.74
N THR A 539 18.39 40.28 -7.44
CA THR A 539 19.31 39.94 -6.33
C THR A 539 18.96 38.66 -5.57
N LEU A 540 17.87 37.98 -5.94
CA LEU A 540 17.60 36.59 -5.53
C LEU A 540 18.47 35.56 -6.27
N ASP A 541 19.31 36.01 -7.22
CA ASP A 541 20.13 35.16 -8.08
C ASP A 541 21.56 34.90 -7.58
N GLU A 542 22.01 35.45 -6.45
CA GLU A 542 23.39 35.20 -5.99
C GLU A 542 23.56 34.84 -4.50
N ALA A 543 23.94 33.56 -4.32
CA ALA A 543 24.87 33.00 -3.34
C ALA A 543 24.32 32.41 -2.03
N SER A 544 23.61 31.28 -2.15
CA SER A 544 24.00 30.09 -1.36
C SER A 544 25.31 29.55 -1.93
N GLY A 545 26.33 29.31 -1.09
CA GLY A 545 27.70 28.99 -1.49
C GLY A 545 27.83 28.11 -2.74
N PHE A 546 28.19 28.75 -3.85
CA PHE A 546 28.41 28.10 -5.13
C PHE A 546 29.86 27.61 -5.19
N ASN A 547 30.08 26.31 -5.04
CA ASN A 547 31.39 25.71 -5.27
C ASN A 547 31.52 25.41 -6.77
N GLU A 548 32.08 26.37 -7.52
CA GLU A 548 32.22 26.31 -8.98
C GLU A 548 32.95 25.03 -9.45
N ALA A 549 33.93 24.55 -8.68
CA ALA A 549 34.66 23.31 -8.98
C ALA A 549 33.79 22.04 -8.82
N GLU A 550 32.81 22.05 -7.91
CA GLU A 550 31.88 20.95 -7.70
C GLU A 550 30.75 20.96 -8.73
N ALA A 551 30.28 22.15 -9.12
CA ALA A 551 29.37 22.35 -10.25
C ALA A 551 30.01 21.90 -11.58
N ASP A 552 31.28 22.22 -11.81
CA ASP A 552 32.05 21.76 -12.96
C ASP A 552 32.20 20.23 -12.98
N ALA A 553 32.53 19.62 -11.84
CA ALA A 553 32.64 18.17 -11.73
C ALA A 553 31.29 17.45 -11.97
N GLN A 554 30.18 18.00 -11.45
CA GLN A 554 28.83 17.48 -11.73
C GLN A 554 28.47 17.62 -13.21
N TYR A 555 28.75 18.78 -13.83
CA TYR A 555 28.51 19.02 -15.26
C TYR A 555 29.30 18.05 -16.15
N GLU A 556 30.61 17.89 -15.93
CA GLU A 556 31.45 17.01 -16.75
C GLU A 556 31.01 15.54 -16.63
N LYS A 557 30.63 15.11 -15.43
CA LYS A 557 30.12 13.74 -15.22
C LYS A 557 28.75 13.52 -15.89
N ALA A 558 27.85 14.49 -15.83
CA ALA A 558 26.56 14.42 -16.51
C ALA A 558 26.73 14.41 -18.04
N LEU A 559 27.62 15.25 -18.57
CA LEU A 559 27.95 15.28 -19.99
C LEU A 559 28.59 13.97 -20.46
N ALA A 560 29.50 13.39 -19.67
CA ALA A 560 30.11 12.11 -19.97
C ALA A 560 29.08 10.98 -20.05
N ARG A 561 28.08 10.97 -19.16
CA ARG A 561 26.95 10.01 -19.22
C ARG A 561 26.10 10.17 -20.47
N ALA A 562 25.69 11.40 -20.79
CA ALA A 562 24.88 11.67 -21.98
C ALA A 562 25.57 11.28 -23.29
N LEU A 563 26.90 11.38 -23.33
CA LEU A 563 27.71 11.05 -24.50
C LEU A 563 28.21 9.59 -24.50
N GLY A 564 27.91 8.80 -23.47
CA GLY A 564 28.40 7.42 -23.34
C GLY A 564 29.91 7.30 -23.18
N LEU A 565 30.55 8.31 -22.56
CA LEU A 565 31.99 8.32 -22.31
C LEU A 565 32.33 7.52 -21.03
N PRO A 566 33.51 6.87 -20.96
CA PRO A 566 33.92 6.04 -19.82
C PRO A 566 33.89 6.76 -18.46
N GLU A 567 34.13 8.08 -18.46
CA GLU A 567 34.12 8.94 -17.28
C GLU A 567 32.71 9.11 -16.67
N GLY A 568 31.66 8.84 -17.45
CA GLY A 568 30.26 8.88 -16.99
C GLY A 568 29.83 7.62 -16.24
N SER A 569 30.61 6.53 -16.38
CA SER A 569 30.32 5.21 -15.81
C SER A 569 30.26 5.22 -14.28
N LEU A 570 29.43 4.35 -13.70
CA LEU A 570 29.51 4.04 -12.27
C LEU A 570 30.84 3.35 -11.90
N PHE A 571 31.54 2.77 -12.87
CA PHE A 571 32.87 2.17 -12.71
C PHE A 571 34.03 3.10 -13.10
N ALA A 572 33.77 4.39 -13.36
CA ALA A 572 34.79 5.34 -13.81
C ALA A 572 36.02 5.39 -12.88
N ASP A 573 35.81 5.39 -11.56
CA ASP A 573 36.90 5.41 -10.56
C ASP A 573 37.71 4.10 -10.56
N ALA A 574 37.02 2.96 -10.76
CA ALA A 574 37.67 1.66 -10.88
C ALA A 574 38.52 1.57 -12.17
N ARG A 575 38.00 2.09 -13.30
CA ARG A 575 38.75 2.21 -14.57
C ARG A 575 39.94 3.15 -14.43
N ALA A 576 39.77 4.32 -13.82
CA ALA A 576 40.86 5.27 -13.59
C ALA A 576 41.96 4.66 -12.73
N THR A 577 41.59 3.86 -11.73
CA THR A 577 42.54 3.14 -10.87
C THR A 577 43.26 2.03 -11.64
N ALA A 578 42.55 1.23 -12.45
CA ALA A 578 43.13 0.18 -13.30
C ALA A 578 44.06 0.74 -14.39
N ALA A 579 43.67 1.84 -15.03
CA ALA A 579 44.45 2.53 -16.06
C ALA A 579 45.78 3.05 -15.52
N ASN A 580 45.78 3.58 -14.28
CA ASN A 580 46.96 4.08 -13.57
C ASN A 580 47.93 3.00 -13.06
N ILE A 581 47.66 1.72 -13.32
CA ILE A 581 48.62 0.62 -13.10
C ILE A 581 49.53 0.54 -14.33
N SER A 582 50.73 1.12 -14.23
CA SER A 582 51.81 0.97 -15.21
C SER A 582 52.69 -0.24 -14.87
N PHE A 583 53.06 -1.03 -15.90
CA PHE A 583 53.98 -2.16 -15.80
C PHE A 583 55.17 -1.95 -16.75
N ASP A 584 55.94 -0.89 -16.50
CA ASP A 584 57.25 -0.69 -17.13
C ASP A 584 58.31 -1.46 -16.32
N PHE A 585 58.63 -2.67 -16.76
CA PHE A 585 59.76 -3.43 -16.25
C PHE A 585 60.83 -3.54 -17.34
N GLU A 586 62.07 -3.14 -17.04
CA GLU A 586 63.21 -3.50 -17.88
C GLU A 586 63.48 -5.01 -17.77
N PRO A 587 63.83 -5.71 -18.86
CA PRO A 587 63.80 -7.18 -18.90
C PRO A 587 64.84 -7.90 -18.03
N ASP A 588 65.83 -7.20 -17.47
CA ASP A 588 67.04 -7.80 -16.88
C ASP A 588 67.42 -7.25 -15.49
N ALA A 589 66.48 -6.69 -14.72
CA ALA A 589 66.74 -6.35 -13.32
C ALA A 589 66.42 -7.54 -12.39
N ASP A 590 67.42 -8.00 -11.63
CA ASP A 590 67.32 -9.08 -10.64
C ASP A 590 66.21 -8.79 -9.60
N LEU A 591 65.04 -9.41 -9.79
CA LEU A 591 63.81 -9.25 -8.98
C LEU A 591 63.85 -9.92 -7.58
N PHE A 592 65.03 -10.05 -6.96
CA PHE A 592 65.17 -10.71 -5.65
C PHE A 592 66.03 -9.92 -4.65
N ASP A 593 65.80 -8.61 -4.55
CA ASP A 593 66.11 -7.87 -3.33
C ASP A 593 64.79 -7.53 -2.61
N ASP A 594 64.68 -7.92 -1.34
CA ASP A 594 63.45 -7.99 -0.54
C ASP A 594 62.83 -6.62 -0.16
N ASP A 595 63.27 -5.51 -0.76
CA ASP A 595 62.89 -4.15 -0.37
C ASP A 595 62.40 -3.27 -1.52
N GLU A 596 61.84 -3.85 -2.60
CA GLU A 596 61.33 -3.02 -3.70
C GLU A 596 59.89 -2.48 -3.43
N PRO A 597 59.70 -1.16 -3.28
CA PRO A 597 58.42 -0.55 -2.92
C PRO A 597 57.33 -0.70 -4.00
N VAL A 598 57.73 -1.04 -5.24
CA VAL A 598 56.85 -1.10 -6.41
C VAL A 598 55.92 -2.32 -6.37
N VAL A 599 56.44 -3.51 -6.02
CA VAL A 599 55.63 -4.75 -5.93
C VAL A 599 54.61 -4.65 -4.77
N ARG A 600 55.02 -4.02 -3.67
CA ARG A 600 54.13 -3.69 -2.55
C ARG A 600 53.08 -2.66 -2.96
N GLN A 601 53.43 -1.64 -3.74
CA GLN A 601 52.49 -0.65 -4.29
C GLN A 601 51.45 -1.27 -5.23
N ILE A 602 51.86 -2.21 -6.08
CA ILE A 602 50.96 -2.93 -7.00
C ILE A 602 50.00 -3.81 -6.19
N GLY A 603 50.49 -4.55 -5.19
CA GLY A 603 49.66 -5.35 -4.29
C GLY A 603 48.68 -4.51 -3.46
N GLU A 604 49.12 -3.37 -2.94
CA GLU A 604 48.27 -2.43 -2.19
C GLU A 604 47.21 -1.76 -3.10
N ARG A 605 47.56 -1.39 -4.33
CA ARG A 605 46.62 -0.80 -5.31
C ARG A 605 45.59 -1.81 -5.81
N MET A 606 46.00 -3.05 -6.08
CA MET A 606 45.09 -4.14 -6.47
C MET A 606 44.16 -4.53 -5.31
N ALA A 607 44.68 -4.58 -4.08
CA ALA A 607 43.87 -4.78 -2.88
C ALA A 607 42.88 -3.61 -2.65
N ALA A 608 43.24 -2.37 -2.99
CA ALA A 608 42.34 -1.22 -2.92
C ALA A 608 41.19 -1.30 -3.93
N ILE A 609 41.45 -1.76 -5.16
CA ILE A 609 40.40 -2.02 -6.17
C ILE A 609 39.43 -3.11 -5.68
N ALA A 610 39.93 -4.19 -5.07
CA ALA A 610 39.09 -5.26 -4.50
C ALA A 610 38.39 -4.88 -3.19
N GLN A 611 38.81 -3.79 -2.55
CA GLN A 611 38.23 -3.21 -1.33
C GLN A 611 37.42 -1.94 -1.62
N MET A 612 37.06 -1.62 -2.87
CA MET A 612 36.10 -0.54 -3.16
C MET A 612 34.66 -1.02 -2.83
N PRO A 613 34.04 -0.57 -1.72
CA PRO A 613 32.62 -0.81 -1.46
C PRO A 613 31.73 0.13 -2.27
N HIS A 614 30.46 -0.25 -2.40
CA HIS A 614 29.28 0.58 -2.71
C HIS A 614 29.06 1.80 -1.77
N LYS A 615 30.11 2.42 -1.24
CA LYS A 615 29.96 3.58 -0.36
C LYS A 615 30.11 4.89 -1.14
N PRO A 616 29.15 5.82 -0.96
CA PRO A 616 29.19 7.14 -1.58
C PRO A 616 30.39 7.93 -1.09
N VAL A 617 30.80 8.88 -1.93
CA VAL A 617 31.91 9.81 -1.72
C VAL A 617 31.75 10.49 -0.34
N PRO A 618 32.79 10.49 0.52
CA PRO A 618 32.74 11.19 1.79
C PRO A 618 32.84 12.70 1.54
N GLY A 619 31.70 13.40 1.63
CA GLY A 619 31.63 14.85 1.44
C GLY A 619 30.24 15.38 1.07
N SER A 620 29.38 14.54 0.47
CA SER A 620 27.98 14.90 0.19
C SER A 620 27.14 14.79 1.48
N PRO A 621 26.24 15.75 1.79
CA PRO A 621 25.42 15.70 3.01
C PRO A 621 24.63 14.40 3.04
N ALA A 622 24.55 13.80 4.22
CA ALA A 622 23.96 12.49 4.44
C ALA A 622 22.50 12.41 3.94
N SER A 623 22.31 11.93 2.72
CA SER A 623 21.10 11.24 2.32
C SER A 623 21.41 9.75 2.34
N GLY A 624 21.02 9.10 3.44
CA GLY A 624 20.76 7.67 3.36
C GLY A 624 19.72 7.44 2.27
N PHE A 625 19.92 6.43 1.44
CA PHE A 625 18.89 5.97 0.51
C PHE A 625 17.62 5.60 1.29
N SER A 626 16.69 6.53 1.39
CA SER A 626 15.26 6.27 1.54
C SER A 626 14.55 7.25 0.62
N LEU A 627 13.90 6.72 -0.41
CA LEU A 627 12.86 7.48 -1.09
C LEU A 627 11.84 7.94 -0.05
N PRO A 628 11.21 9.12 -0.19
CA PRO A 628 10.03 9.46 0.58
C PRO A 628 8.93 8.48 0.14
N VAL A 629 8.84 7.35 0.82
CA VAL A 629 7.73 6.42 0.67
C VAL A 629 6.66 6.95 1.62
N ASP A 630 5.58 7.51 1.06
CA ASP A 630 4.34 7.67 1.81
C ASP A 630 3.98 6.30 2.41
N ASP A 631 3.86 6.23 3.73
CA ASP A 631 3.65 5.01 4.54
C ASP A 631 2.35 4.24 4.20
N ASP A 632 1.53 4.75 3.29
CA ASP A 632 0.20 4.21 2.98
C ASP A 632 0.20 3.04 1.98
N PHE A 633 1.28 2.75 1.23
CA PHE A 633 1.34 1.52 0.40
C PHE A 633 2.79 1.03 0.14
N PRO A 634 3.05 -0.31 0.15
CA PRO A 634 4.37 -0.87 -0.10
C PRO A 634 4.81 -0.57 -1.54
N VAL A 635 5.82 0.28 -1.70
CA VAL A 635 6.58 0.38 -2.94
C VAL A 635 7.25 -0.97 -3.16
N ASP A 636 7.01 -1.58 -4.32
CA ASP A 636 7.76 -2.76 -4.71
C ASP A 636 9.22 -2.34 -4.91
N THR A 637 10.02 -2.51 -3.85
CA THR A 637 11.46 -2.27 -3.89
C THR A 637 12.19 -3.38 -4.61
N ALA A 638 11.52 -4.46 -5.03
CA ALA A 638 12.15 -5.58 -5.72
C ALA A 638 12.91 -5.21 -6.99
N PRO A 639 12.54 -4.21 -7.84
CA PRO A 639 13.36 -3.78 -8.97
C PRO A 639 14.67 -3.11 -8.51
N ILE A 640 14.61 -2.32 -7.44
CA ILE A 640 15.77 -1.63 -6.84
C ILE A 640 16.68 -2.67 -6.18
N THR A 641 16.11 -3.56 -5.37
CA THR A 641 16.82 -4.66 -4.71
C THR A 641 17.33 -5.68 -5.72
N ALA A 642 16.63 -5.93 -6.84
CA ALA A 642 17.10 -6.81 -7.92
C ALA A 642 18.26 -6.19 -8.69
N ALA A 643 18.25 -4.88 -8.96
CA ALA A 643 19.39 -4.16 -9.53
C ALA A 643 20.61 -4.22 -8.59
N GLU A 644 20.40 -4.01 -7.28
CA GLU A 644 21.45 -4.15 -6.25
C GLU A 644 21.95 -5.60 -6.12
N THR A 645 21.06 -6.59 -6.21
CA THR A 645 21.39 -8.02 -6.09
C THR A 645 22.04 -8.58 -7.36
N ALA A 646 21.73 -8.03 -8.54
CA ALA A 646 22.38 -8.40 -9.80
C ALA A 646 23.85 -7.97 -9.86
N MET A 647 24.22 -6.94 -9.10
CA MET A 647 25.56 -6.38 -8.99
C MET A 647 26.53 -7.28 -8.21
N VAL A 648 26.02 -7.97 -7.18
CA VAL A 648 26.80 -8.82 -6.27
C VAL A 648 27.48 -10.01 -6.99
N PRO A 649 26.78 -10.87 -7.75
CA PRO A 649 27.40 -12.00 -8.43
C PRO A 649 28.30 -11.57 -9.61
N VAL A 650 28.06 -10.40 -10.21
CA VAL A 650 28.94 -9.82 -11.24
C VAL A 650 30.28 -9.41 -10.62
N LEU A 651 30.26 -8.66 -9.50
CA LEU A 651 31.47 -8.31 -8.74
C LEU A 651 32.24 -9.55 -8.24
N GLU A 652 31.54 -10.58 -7.78
CA GLU A 652 32.14 -11.85 -7.33
C GLU A 652 32.79 -12.65 -8.47
N ARG A 653 32.30 -12.51 -9.72
CA ARG A 653 32.85 -13.18 -10.91
C ARG A 653 34.05 -12.44 -11.50
N ILE A 654 34.14 -11.12 -11.33
CA ILE A 654 35.28 -10.31 -11.79
C ILE A 654 36.54 -10.61 -10.95
N LEU A 655 36.39 -10.81 -9.64
CA LEU A 655 37.49 -10.87 -8.66
C LEU A 655 37.46 -12.12 -7.72
N PRO A 656 37.43 -13.37 -8.21
CA PRO A 656 37.23 -14.54 -7.36
C PRO A 656 38.39 -14.79 -6.35
N ASN A 657 39.61 -14.39 -6.69
CA ASN A 657 40.82 -14.68 -5.90
C ASN A 657 41.53 -13.44 -5.32
N LEU A 658 41.04 -12.23 -5.54
CA LEU A 658 41.74 -11.01 -5.08
C LEU A 658 41.60 -10.77 -3.57
N LYS A 659 40.65 -11.46 -2.91
CA LYS A 659 40.50 -11.49 -1.44
C LYS A 659 41.62 -12.26 -0.73
N SER A 660 42.40 -13.10 -1.43
CA SER A 660 43.47 -13.90 -0.79
C SER A 660 44.80 -13.15 -0.66
N ILE A 661 45.01 -12.07 -1.42
CA ILE A 661 46.27 -11.33 -1.41
C ILE A 661 46.38 -10.56 -0.09
N LYS A 662 47.19 -11.08 0.83
CA LYS A 662 47.44 -10.41 2.12
C LYS A 662 48.34 -9.20 1.92
N ALA A 663 47.83 -8.01 2.24
CA ALA A 663 48.66 -6.82 2.37
C ALA A 663 49.76 -7.06 3.43
N GLY A 664 51.01 -7.21 2.98
CA GLY A 664 52.19 -7.41 3.84
C GLY A 664 52.93 -8.75 3.70
N GLY A 665 52.60 -9.61 2.73
CA GLY A 665 53.40 -10.80 2.38
C GLY A 665 54.73 -10.46 1.68
N SER A 666 55.69 -11.40 1.66
CA SER A 666 56.95 -11.20 0.94
C SER A 666 56.71 -11.09 -0.58
N SER A 667 57.60 -10.42 -1.30
CA SER A 667 57.51 -10.23 -2.76
C SER A 667 57.29 -11.55 -3.53
N ARG A 668 57.84 -12.67 -3.02
CA ARG A 668 57.64 -14.01 -3.58
C ARG A 668 56.23 -14.57 -3.38
N ASP A 669 55.61 -14.31 -2.23
CA ASP A 669 54.29 -14.84 -1.89
C ASP A 669 53.18 -14.14 -2.69
N ILE A 670 53.29 -12.82 -2.82
CA ILE A 670 52.36 -12.00 -3.62
C ILE A 670 52.40 -12.42 -5.09
N MET A 671 53.59 -12.69 -5.63
CA MET A 671 53.77 -13.13 -7.02
C MET A 671 53.29 -14.57 -7.28
N ALA A 672 53.43 -15.46 -6.30
CA ALA A 672 52.92 -16.83 -6.38
C ALA A 672 51.38 -16.88 -6.32
N GLU A 673 50.75 -16.03 -5.49
CA GLU A 673 49.29 -15.92 -5.41
C GLU A 673 48.68 -15.28 -6.66
N LEU A 674 49.33 -14.26 -7.25
CA LEU A 674 48.90 -13.65 -8.51
C LEU A 674 48.98 -14.64 -9.69
N ALA A 675 50.06 -15.42 -9.78
CA ALA A 675 50.23 -16.44 -10.81
C ALA A 675 49.21 -17.60 -10.66
N ALA A 676 48.82 -17.95 -9.43
CA ALA A 676 47.81 -18.97 -9.16
C ALA A 676 46.36 -18.51 -9.42
N ALA A 677 46.11 -17.19 -9.44
CA ALA A 677 44.79 -16.61 -9.67
C ALA A 677 44.40 -16.48 -11.15
N MET A 678 45.35 -16.65 -12.08
CA MET A 678 45.11 -16.60 -13.52
C MET A 678 44.78 -18.00 -14.10
N PRO A 679 43.72 -18.17 -14.91
CA PRO A 679 43.47 -19.43 -15.58
C PRO A 679 44.49 -19.64 -16.71
N VAL A 680 45.32 -20.68 -16.61
CA VAL A 680 46.26 -21.06 -17.68
C VAL A 680 45.50 -21.83 -18.76
N GLU A 681 45.03 -21.12 -19.79
CA GLU A 681 44.55 -21.77 -21.01
C GLU A 681 45.71 -22.11 -21.94
N GLY A 682 46.10 -23.38 -21.93
CA GLY A 682 46.85 -24.02 -23.00
C GLY A 682 48.34 -23.70 -23.08
N ASP A 683 49.05 -24.59 -23.76
CA ASP A 683 50.50 -24.74 -23.87
C ASP A 683 51.19 -23.56 -24.58
N LYS A 684 51.13 -22.35 -24.00
CA LYS A 684 51.89 -21.18 -24.44
C LYS A 684 53.29 -21.19 -23.82
N PRO A 685 54.33 -20.77 -24.57
CA PRO A 685 55.70 -20.69 -24.06
C PRO A 685 55.75 -19.78 -22.82
N ALA A 686 56.64 -20.09 -21.88
CA ALA A 686 56.78 -19.39 -20.60
C ALA A 686 56.90 -17.87 -20.79
N LEU A 687 55.76 -17.17 -20.68
CA LEU A 687 55.68 -15.72 -20.74
C LEU A 687 56.49 -15.16 -19.57
N THR A 688 57.17 -14.05 -19.79
CA THR A 688 57.84 -13.33 -18.71
C THR A 688 56.81 -12.82 -17.71
N ILE A 689 57.23 -12.54 -16.48
CA ILE A 689 56.34 -12.03 -15.42
C ILE A 689 55.63 -10.73 -15.87
N GLY A 690 56.33 -9.86 -16.60
CA GLY A 690 55.75 -8.63 -17.14
C GLY A 690 54.68 -8.86 -18.21
N GLU A 691 54.76 -9.94 -18.98
CA GLU A 691 53.74 -10.32 -19.95
C GLU A 691 52.50 -10.92 -19.28
N HIS A 692 52.68 -11.73 -18.24
CA HIS A 692 51.57 -12.24 -17.42
C HIS A 692 50.79 -11.11 -16.73
N LEU A 693 51.48 -10.10 -16.19
CA LEU A 693 50.84 -8.94 -15.55
C LEU A 693 50.04 -8.08 -16.54
N ARG A 694 50.52 -7.93 -17.79
CA ARG A 694 49.77 -7.24 -18.85
C ARG A 694 48.54 -8.02 -19.28
N GLU A 695 48.64 -9.35 -19.40
CA GLU A 695 47.50 -10.22 -19.73
C GLU A 695 46.46 -10.21 -18.60
N ALA A 696 46.89 -10.19 -17.33
CA ALA A 696 46.01 -10.02 -16.18
C ALA A 696 45.29 -8.66 -16.17
N LYS A 697 45.99 -7.56 -16.46
CA LYS A 697 45.39 -6.22 -16.59
C LYS A 697 44.31 -6.20 -17.68
N GLN A 698 44.62 -6.75 -18.84
CA GLN A 698 43.67 -6.82 -19.96
C GLN A 698 42.43 -7.68 -19.61
N GLN A 699 42.60 -8.78 -18.87
CA GLN A 699 41.47 -9.59 -18.41
C GLN A 699 40.58 -8.86 -17.40
N VAL A 700 41.17 -8.06 -16.50
CA VAL A 700 40.42 -7.22 -15.55
C VAL A 700 39.64 -6.14 -16.30
N GLU A 701 40.26 -5.47 -17.28
CA GLU A 701 39.60 -4.48 -18.13
C GLU A 701 38.43 -5.08 -18.93
N ASN A 702 38.64 -6.24 -19.57
CA ASN A 702 37.57 -6.92 -20.31
C ASN A 702 36.40 -7.36 -19.41
N ARG A 703 36.69 -7.77 -18.17
CA ARG A 703 35.65 -8.16 -17.20
C ARG A 703 34.90 -6.95 -16.63
N LEU A 704 35.57 -5.81 -16.47
CA LEU A 704 34.91 -4.55 -16.15
C LEU A 704 33.95 -4.14 -17.29
N ASP A 705 34.35 -4.30 -18.55
CA ASP A 705 33.49 -4.03 -19.72
C ASP A 705 32.23 -4.94 -19.74
N GLU A 706 32.39 -6.24 -19.46
CA GLU A 706 31.26 -7.19 -19.36
C GLU A 706 30.30 -6.85 -18.21
N ALA A 707 30.85 -6.44 -17.07
CA ALA A 707 30.08 -6.08 -15.89
C ALA A 707 29.28 -4.79 -16.09
N GLU A 708 29.90 -3.80 -16.71
CA GLU A 708 29.27 -2.53 -17.07
C GLU A 708 28.12 -2.74 -18.05
N THR A 709 28.33 -3.53 -19.10
CA THR A 709 27.27 -3.87 -20.07
C THR A 709 26.07 -4.55 -19.38
N SER A 710 26.34 -5.43 -18.41
CA SER A 710 25.30 -6.14 -17.65
C SER A 710 24.57 -5.21 -16.69
N LEU A 711 25.29 -4.31 -16.02
CA LEU A 711 24.74 -3.33 -15.09
C LEU A 711 23.87 -2.30 -15.84
N ASP A 712 24.34 -1.78 -16.98
CA ASP A 712 23.60 -0.83 -17.80
C ASP A 712 22.26 -1.41 -18.29
N ALA A 713 22.23 -2.70 -18.64
CA ALA A 713 20.99 -3.38 -19.01
C ALA A 713 20.03 -3.49 -17.82
N ALA A 714 20.52 -3.97 -16.66
CA ALA A 714 19.71 -4.11 -15.45
C ALA A 714 19.18 -2.76 -14.92
N MET A 715 20.01 -1.70 -15.01
CA MET A 715 19.64 -0.35 -14.60
C MET A 715 18.60 0.27 -15.53
N ARG A 716 18.70 0.06 -16.85
CA ARG A 716 17.67 0.50 -17.79
C ARG A 716 16.33 -0.16 -17.49
N ASP A 717 16.29 -1.47 -17.28
CA ASP A 717 15.07 -2.20 -16.94
C ASP A 717 14.47 -1.69 -15.61
N ALA A 718 15.31 -1.47 -14.58
CA ALA A 718 14.85 -0.92 -13.30
C ALA A 718 14.30 0.51 -13.42
N ARG A 719 14.94 1.38 -14.21
CA ARG A 719 14.49 2.76 -14.47
C ARG A 719 13.18 2.79 -15.26
N GLN A 720 12.98 1.86 -16.20
CA GLN A 720 11.72 1.72 -16.94
C GLN A 720 10.55 1.24 -16.08
N GLU A 721 10.79 0.44 -15.05
CA GLU A 721 9.72 -0.12 -14.19
C GLU A 721 9.40 0.70 -12.94
N SER A 722 10.33 1.57 -12.51
CA SER A 722 10.22 2.35 -11.27
C SER A 722 9.28 3.56 -11.42
N PRO A 723 8.28 3.74 -10.54
CA PRO A 723 7.42 4.93 -10.58
C PRO A 723 8.11 6.22 -10.10
N VAL A 724 9.34 6.11 -9.59
CA VAL A 724 10.15 7.20 -9.03
C VAL A 724 11.48 7.27 -9.77
N ALA A 725 11.98 8.48 -9.99
CA ALA A 725 13.27 8.71 -10.63
C ALA A 725 14.41 8.08 -9.80
N ILE A 726 15.19 7.20 -10.43
CA ILE A 726 16.39 6.60 -9.82
C ILE A 726 17.60 7.53 -10.00
N PHE A 727 17.60 8.35 -11.06
CA PHE A 727 18.69 9.29 -11.41
C PHE A 727 18.14 10.69 -11.75
N PRO A 728 18.98 11.74 -11.69
CA PRO A 728 20.30 11.72 -11.06
C PRO A 728 20.20 11.46 -9.55
N MET A 729 21.19 10.76 -9.02
CA MET A 729 21.27 10.34 -7.61
C MET A 729 21.35 11.54 -6.66
N GLU A 730 21.92 12.64 -7.13
CA GLU A 730 22.04 13.92 -6.44
C GLU A 730 21.33 14.99 -7.28
N ILE A 731 20.67 15.94 -6.64
CA ILE A 731 20.06 17.10 -7.32
C ILE A 731 21.20 17.98 -7.84
N PHE A 732 21.12 18.41 -9.11
CA PHE A 732 22.12 19.30 -9.69
C PHE A 732 22.22 20.63 -8.94
N LEU A 733 23.45 21.10 -8.76
CA LEU A 733 23.72 22.45 -8.25
C LEU A 733 23.14 23.52 -9.21
N PRO A 734 22.86 24.75 -8.73
CA PRO A 734 22.30 25.82 -9.57
C PRO A 734 23.12 26.02 -10.86
N GLY A 735 22.49 26.30 -12.01
CA GLY A 735 23.19 26.52 -13.29
C GLY A 735 23.81 25.28 -13.98
N VAL A 736 24.03 24.15 -13.28
CA VAL A 736 24.53 22.90 -13.91
C VAL A 736 23.51 22.34 -14.89
N ALA A 737 22.24 22.28 -14.50
CA ALA A 737 21.13 21.81 -15.35
C ALA A 737 20.97 22.65 -16.63
N GLU A 738 21.09 23.98 -16.51
CA GLU A 738 21.00 24.93 -17.63
C GLU A 738 22.19 24.78 -18.58
N ARG A 739 23.43 24.73 -18.05
CA ARG A 739 24.64 24.56 -18.86
C ARG A 739 24.65 23.20 -19.56
N PHE A 740 24.26 22.13 -18.86
CA PHE A 740 24.13 20.79 -19.45
C PHE A 740 23.07 20.77 -20.55
N GLY A 741 21.91 21.35 -20.26
CA GLY A 741 20.82 21.56 -21.20
C GLY A 741 21.21 22.31 -22.46
N ALA A 742 21.94 23.43 -22.33
CA ALA A 742 22.45 24.21 -23.46
C ALA A 742 23.37 23.40 -24.36
N THR A 743 24.30 22.63 -23.78
CA THR A 743 25.18 21.72 -24.53
C THR A 743 24.39 20.65 -25.27
N LEU A 744 23.39 20.04 -24.61
CA LEU A 744 22.53 19.03 -25.24
C LEU A 744 21.67 19.62 -26.37
N ARG A 745 21.10 20.82 -26.22
CA ARG A 745 20.39 21.51 -27.29
C ARG A 745 21.29 21.78 -28.49
N GLN A 746 22.54 22.21 -28.27
CA GLN A 746 23.52 22.41 -29.34
C GLN A 746 23.83 21.09 -30.06
N ARG A 747 24.16 20.02 -29.32
CA ARG A 747 24.43 18.69 -29.89
C ARG A 747 23.20 18.13 -30.63
N GLY A 748 22.01 18.36 -30.08
CA GLY A 748 20.74 18.08 -30.71
C GLY A 748 20.64 18.77 -32.07
N ALA A 749 20.84 20.09 -32.13
CA ALA A 749 20.81 20.85 -33.38
C ALA A 749 21.86 20.37 -34.41
N GLU A 750 23.01 19.85 -33.94
CA GLU A 750 24.05 19.24 -34.78
C GLU A 750 23.71 17.82 -35.27
N GLY A 751 22.59 17.24 -34.84
CA GLY A 751 22.11 15.92 -35.24
C GLY A 751 22.70 14.75 -34.45
N HIS A 752 23.15 15.01 -33.21
CA HIS A 752 23.65 13.95 -32.33
C HIS A 752 22.55 12.90 -32.03
N ASP A 753 22.97 11.64 -31.94
CA ASP A 753 22.13 10.49 -31.60
C ASP A 753 22.00 10.39 -30.07
N PHE A 754 20.78 10.41 -29.55
CA PHE A 754 20.51 10.32 -28.10
C PHE A 754 19.85 9.01 -27.69
N ARG A 755 19.82 7.99 -28.56
CA ARG A 755 19.24 6.68 -28.22
C ARG A 755 19.95 6.06 -27.03
N GLY A 756 19.18 5.66 -26.02
CA GLY A 756 19.70 5.07 -24.79
C GLY A 756 20.54 6.02 -23.91
N ALA A 757 20.60 7.32 -24.25
CA ALA A 757 21.41 8.31 -23.54
C ALA A 757 20.79 8.68 -22.19
N ASP A 758 21.64 8.97 -21.21
CA ASP A 758 21.22 9.46 -19.90
C ASP A 758 21.25 10.98 -19.87
N LEU A 759 20.06 11.60 -19.96
CA LEU A 759 19.86 13.04 -19.97
C LEU A 759 19.29 13.55 -18.64
N ALA A 760 19.21 12.69 -17.63
CA ALA A 760 18.48 12.96 -16.39
C ALA A 760 18.95 14.25 -15.70
N GLY A 761 17.99 15.06 -15.23
CA GLY A 761 18.21 16.35 -14.55
C GLY A 761 18.49 17.53 -15.48
N ALA A 762 18.53 17.36 -16.80
CA ALA A 762 18.84 18.45 -17.73
C ALA A 762 17.69 19.48 -17.85
N ASP A 763 18.04 20.76 -18.03
CA ASP A 763 17.08 21.76 -18.52
C ASP A 763 16.99 21.68 -20.04
N LEU A 764 15.92 21.08 -20.53
CA LEU A 764 15.62 20.88 -21.93
C LEU A 764 14.32 21.59 -22.36
N ASN A 765 13.91 22.63 -21.61
CA ASN A 765 12.76 23.46 -21.95
C ASN A 765 12.85 23.95 -23.41
N GLY A 766 11.78 23.74 -24.17
CA GLY A 766 11.67 24.12 -25.57
C GLY A 766 12.58 23.37 -26.56
N ILE A 767 13.23 22.27 -26.16
CA ILE A 767 14.09 21.53 -27.09
C ILE A 767 13.28 20.95 -28.26
N ASP A 768 13.86 20.99 -29.46
CA ASP A 768 13.29 20.31 -30.63
C ASP A 768 14.05 19.01 -30.94
N LEU A 769 13.41 17.89 -30.63
CA LEU A 769 13.90 16.55 -30.92
C LEU A 769 12.99 15.80 -31.91
N SER A 770 12.10 16.52 -32.61
CA SER A 770 11.10 15.90 -33.48
C SER A 770 11.68 14.97 -34.56
N GLY A 771 10.95 13.89 -34.84
CA GLY A 771 11.29 12.89 -35.85
C GLY A 771 12.49 12.01 -35.51
N ARG A 772 13.03 12.09 -34.29
CA ARG A 772 14.22 11.32 -33.89
C ARG A 772 13.83 9.98 -33.27
N ASP A 773 14.76 9.03 -33.39
CA ASP A 773 14.76 7.85 -32.56
C ASP A 773 15.44 8.20 -31.23
N LEU A 774 14.66 8.13 -30.16
CA LEU A 774 15.01 8.39 -28.75
C LEU A 774 14.63 7.18 -27.90
N SER A 775 14.64 5.99 -28.51
CA SER A 775 14.34 4.75 -27.81
C SER A 775 15.32 4.52 -26.66
N GLY A 776 14.77 4.18 -25.50
CA GLY A 776 15.52 3.95 -24.26
C GLY A 776 16.20 5.19 -23.66
N THR A 777 15.96 6.40 -24.16
CA THR A 777 16.53 7.64 -23.60
C THR A 777 15.94 7.93 -22.21
N LEU A 778 16.79 8.41 -21.30
CA LEU A 778 16.47 8.59 -19.89
C LEU A 778 16.36 10.09 -19.59
N PHE A 779 15.14 10.56 -19.32
CA PHE A 779 14.74 11.96 -19.11
C PHE A 779 14.28 12.24 -17.67
N GLU A 780 14.66 11.41 -16.70
CA GLU A 780 14.21 11.59 -15.33
C GLU A 780 14.57 12.97 -14.78
N ARG A 781 13.63 13.60 -14.07
CA ARG A 781 13.80 14.94 -13.47
C ARG A 781 14.24 16.02 -14.45
N CYS A 782 14.03 15.84 -15.77
CA CYS A 782 14.31 16.89 -16.73
C CYS A 782 13.22 17.96 -16.70
N ASP A 783 13.62 19.20 -16.94
CA ASP A 783 12.68 20.24 -17.37
C ASP A 783 12.50 20.10 -18.88
N LEU A 784 11.33 19.61 -19.30
CA LEU A 784 10.96 19.38 -20.69
C LEU A 784 9.73 20.20 -21.08
N ARG A 785 9.50 21.32 -20.39
CA ARG A 785 8.39 22.22 -20.71
C ARG A 785 8.48 22.64 -22.16
N ASN A 786 7.37 22.64 -22.88
CA ASN A 786 7.29 23.02 -24.30
C ASN A 786 8.26 22.26 -25.25
N ALA A 787 8.81 21.10 -24.84
CA ALA A 787 9.68 20.30 -25.70
C ALA A 787 8.89 19.68 -26.87
N ASN A 788 9.52 19.55 -28.03
CA ASN A 788 8.93 18.95 -29.22
C ASN A 788 9.51 17.54 -29.45
N PHE A 789 8.68 16.54 -29.19
CA PHE A 789 8.89 15.11 -29.42
C PHE A 789 7.96 14.55 -30.52
N SER A 790 7.41 15.41 -31.37
CA SER A 790 6.51 14.96 -32.44
C SER A 790 7.22 14.00 -33.40
N ASP A 791 6.50 12.97 -33.84
CA ASP A 791 7.00 11.92 -34.74
C ASP A 791 8.24 11.14 -34.23
N CYS A 792 8.54 11.19 -32.93
CA CYS A 792 9.66 10.45 -32.34
C CYS A 792 9.36 8.97 -32.08
N ASP A 793 10.40 8.14 -32.09
CA ASP A 793 10.36 6.82 -31.43
C ASP A 793 10.90 6.96 -30.01
N LEU A 794 10.04 6.71 -29.02
CA LEU A 794 10.32 6.85 -27.59
C LEU A 794 10.04 5.52 -26.86
N ASP A 795 10.15 4.40 -27.58
CA ASP A 795 9.98 3.07 -27.00
C ASP A 795 10.99 2.86 -25.84
N GLY A 796 10.48 2.55 -24.65
CA GLY A 796 11.27 2.38 -23.43
C GLY A 796 11.92 3.66 -22.86
N ALA A 797 11.52 4.86 -23.31
CA ALA A 797 12.01 6.10 -22.73
C ALA A 797 11.48 6.32 -21.30
N VAL A 798 12.25 6.97 -20.44
CA VAL A 798 11.91 7.17 -19.02
C VAL A 798 11.78 8.66 -18.70
N PHE A 799 10.58 9.09 -18.32
CA PHE A 799 10.22 10.48 -17.97
C PHE A 799 9.85 10.63 -16.48
N ALA A 800 10.36 9.76 -15.61
CA ALA A 800 9.97 9.76 -14.20
C ALA A 800 10.32 11.10 -13.54
N GLU A 801 9.35 11.71 -12.84
CA GLU A 801 9.45 13.04 -12.20
C GLU A 801 9.85 14.19 -13.14
N ALA A 802 9.68 14.05 -14.47
CA ALA A 802 9.94 15.13 -15.43
C ALA A 802 8.80 16.16 -15.47
N ASP A 803 9.13 17.43 -15.74
CA ASP A 803 8.13 18.45 -16.07
C ASP A 803 7.94 18.51 -17.58
N LEU A 804 6.79 18.04 -18.04
CA LEU A 804 6.40 17.94 -19.46
C LEU A 804 5.28 18.93 -19.81
N THR A 805 5.13 19.99 -19.02
CA THR A 805 4.07 20.99 -19.23
C THR A 805 4.15 21.58 -20.64
N GLY A 806 3.08 21.44 -21.43
CA GLY A 806 3.02 21.93 -22.81
C GLY A 806 3.91 21.18 -23.82
N ALA A 807 4.52 20.04 -23.46
CA ALA A 807 5.32 19.24 -24.40
C ALA A 807 4.45 18.60 -25.50
N ASP A 808 5.02 18.44 -26.70
CA ASP A 808 4.34 17.91 -27.87
C ASP A 808 4.90 16.53 -28.26
N PHE A 809 4.13 15.48 -28.02
CA PHE A 809 4.42 14.10 -28.40
C PHE A 809 3.62 13.65 -29.63
N THR A 810 2.97 14.56 -30.37
CA THR A 810 2.07 14.20 -31.47
C THR A 810 2.68 13.15 -32.41
N SER A 811 1.96 12.05 -32.64
CA SER A 811 2.38 10.93 -33.50
C SER A 811 3.63 10.16 -33.03
N ALA A 812 4.07 10.33 -31.78
CA ALA A 812 5.16 9.56 -31.20
C ALA A 812 4.75 8.11 -30.87
N ARG A 813 5.75 7.21 -30.87
CA ARG A 813 5.63 5.83 -30.38
C ARG A 813 6.13 5.77 -28.94
N LEU A 814 5.28 5.36 -28.01
CA LEU A 814 5.54 5.41 -26.56
C LEU A 814 5.44 4.03 -25.90
N GLY A 815 5.77 2.96 -26.64
CA GLY A 815 5.69 1.60 -26.09
C GLY A 815 6.61 1.47 -24.87
N LYS A 816 6.10 0.93 -23.76
CA LYS A 816 6.85 0.76 -22.50
C LYS A 816 7.46 2.05 -21.91
N ALA A 817 7.06 3.24 -22.37
CA ALA A 817 7.58 4.48 -21.82
C ALA A 817 7.06 4.69 -20.39
N ASN A 818 7.91 5.21 -19.51
CA ASN A 818 7.59 5.40 -18.10
C ASN A 818 7.38 6.88 -17.79
N PHE A 819 6.23 7.24 -17.21
CA PHE A 819 5.87 8.61 -16.83
C PHE A 819 5.60 8.77 -15.33
N GLY A 820 6.12 7.88 -14.48
CA GLY A 820 5.89 7.89 -13.04
C GLY A 820 6.19 9.24 -12.40
N GLY A 821 5.20 9.85 -11.73
CA GLY A 821 5.35 11.15 -11.08
C GLY A 821 5.54 12.37 -12.01
N ALA A 822 5.43 12.21 -13.34
CA ALA A 822 5.61 13.32 -14.28
C ALA A 822 4.43 14.32 -14.24
N VAL A 823 4.72 15.59 -14.59
CA VAL A 823 3.71 16.65 -14.74
C VAL A 823 3.40 16.86 -16.21
N LEU A 824 2.16 16.57 -16.64
CA LEU A 824 1.76 16.55 -18.06
C LEU A 824 0.73 17.63 -18.41
N ALA A 825 0.65 18.69 -17.62
CA ALA A 825 -0.37 19.72 -17.81
C ALA A 825 -0.27 20.35 -19.22
N GLY A 826 -1.36 20.25 -20.00
CA GLY A 826 -1.42 20.78 -21.36
C GLY A 826 -0.51 20.09 -22.39
N ALA A 827 0.09 18.94 -22.06
CA ALA A 827 0.87 18.15 -23.02
C ALA A 827 -0.01 17.55 -24.13
N ARG A 828 0.56 17.34 -25.32
CA ARG A 828 -0.15 16.79 -26.48
C ARG A 828 0.37 15.41 -26.87
N PHE A 829 -0.51 14.44 -26.92
CA PHE A 829 -0.26 13.04 -27.28
C PHE A 829 -1.17 12.59 -28.44
N ASP A 830 -1.55 13.53 -29.30
CA ASP A 830 -2.47 13.26 -30.39
C ASP A 830 -1.88 12.23 -31.36
N ARG A 831 -2.66 11.22 -31.71
CA ARG A 831 -2.27 10.10 -32.61
C ARG A 831 -1.11 9.24 -32.09
N CYS A 832 -0.82 9.29 -30.79
CA CYS A 832 0.19 8.42 -30.17
C CYS A 832 -0.29 6.97 -30.03
N VAL A 833 0.67 6.06 -29.94
CA VAL A 833 0.46 4.65 -29.59
C VAL A 833 1.17 4.34 -28.29
N PHE A 834 0.42 3.86 -27.30
CA PHE A 834 0.93 3.41 -26.01
C PHE A 834 0.38 2.03 -25.69
N GLU A 835 1.26 1.04 -25.54
CA GLU A 835 0.88 -0.34 -25.22
C GLU A 835 1.72 -0.88 -24.07
N ASP A 836 1.13 -1.76 -23.26
CA ASP A 836 1.80 -2.50 -22.18
C ASP A 836 2.48 -1.58 -21.15
N GLY A 837 1.68 -0.83 -20.38
CA GLY A 837 2.23 0.09 -19.39
C GLY A 837 1.31 0.40 -18.21
N LYS A 838 1.90 1.06 -17.20
CA LYS A 838 1.23 1.46 -15.97
C LYS A 838 1.50 2.95 -15.70
N PHE A 839 0.46 3.67 -15.31
CA PHE A 839 0.56 5.05 -14.83
C PHE A 839 0.16 5.07 -13.35
N ILE A 840 1.05 5.59 -12.52
CA ILE A 840 0.85 5.65 -11.06
C ILE A 840 1.04 7.11 -10.64
N ARG A 841 0.00 7.71 -10.06
CA ARG A 841 0.00 9.09 -9.53
C ARG A 841 0.43 10.17 -10.53
N VAL A 842 0.10 9.96 -11.80
CA VAL A 842 0.43 10.91 -12.87
C VAL A 842 -0.70 11.94 -13.03
N LYS A 843 -0.34 13.21 -13.21
CA LYS A 843 -1.29 14.32 -13.44
C LYS A 843 -1.43 14.61 -14.94
N PHE A 844 -2.53 14.14 -15.52
CA PHE A 844 -2.91 14.31 -16.93
C PHE A 844 -3.90 15.47 -17.15
N ASP A 845 -3.95 16.44 -16.23
CA ASP A 845 -4.98 17.48 -16.26
C ASP A 845 -4.87 18.36 -17.52
N GLY A 846 -5.97 18.47 -18.26
CA GLY A 846 -6.06 19.28 -19.48
C GLY A 846 -5.20 18.81 -20.66
N MET A 847 -4.65 17.59 -20.63
CA MET A 847 -3.85 17.05 -21.73
C MET A 847 -4.72 16.56 -22.92
N SER A 848 -4.12 16.45 -24.11
CA SER A 848 -4.78 15.96 -25.32
C SER A 848 -4.22 14.60 -25.75
N TRP A 849 -5.07 13.61 -25.99
CA TRP A 849 -4.76 12.29 -26.55
C TRP A 849 -5.75 11.95 -27.68
N ARG A 850 -5.93 12.87 -28.63
CA ARG A 850 -6.94 12.71 -29.68
C ARG A 850 -6.49 11.70 -30.71
N GLN A 851 -7.40 10.84 -31.16
CA GLN A 851 -7.14 9.83 -32.20
C GLN A 851 -5.96 8.89 -31.89
N GLY A 852 -5.55 8.79 -30.63
CA GLY A 852 -4.49 7.89 -30.18
C GLY A 852 -5.02 6.48 -29.90
N ARG A 853 -4.09 5.55 -29.71
CA ARG A 853 -4.37 4.15 -29.35
C ARG A 853 -3.70 3.81 -28.03
N MET A 854 -4.47 3.29 -27.07
CA MET A 854 -3.98 2.69 -25.84
C MET A 854 -4.42 1.22 -25.74
N ALA A 855 -3.48 0.33 -25.43
CA ALA A 855 -3.80 -1.08 -25.22
C ALA A 855 -3.08 -1.68 -23.99
N ARG A 856 -3.81 -2.40 -23.13
CA ARG A 856 -3.28 -3.07 -21.93
C ARG A 856 -2.58 -2.08 -20.99
N VAL A 857 -3.33 -1.08 -20.55
CA VAL A 857 -2.82 0.03 -19.72
C VAL A 857 -3.58 0.11 -18.40
N VAL A 858 -2.86 0.33 -17.30
CA VAL A 858 -3.45 0.51 -15.98
C VAL A 858 -3.12 1.90 -15.43
N PHE A 859 -4.15 2.68 -15.07
CA PHE A 859 -4.03 3.94 -14.34
C PHE A 859 -4.40 3.69 -12.88
N ILE A 860 -3.52 4.11 -11.96
CA ILE A 860 -3.69 3.98 -10.51
C ILE A 860 -3.53 5.36 -9.89
N GLU A 861 -4.57 5.86 -9.21
CA GLU A 861 -4.55 7.15 -8.49
C GLU A 861 -4.12 8.34 -9.39
N CYS A 862 -4.50 8.31 -10.67
CA CYS A 862 -4.16 9.36 -11.62
C CYS A 862 -5.24 10.46 -11.66
N SER A 863 -4.83 11.68 -12.01
CA SER A 863 -5.75 12.80 -12.29
C SER A 863 -5.87 13.00 -13.80
N LEU A 864 -7.09 13.00 -14.32
CA LEU A 864 -7.44 13.14 -15.74
C LEU A 864 -8.45 14.27 -15.95
N ASP A 865 -8.44 15.28 -15.08
CA ASP A 865 -9.46 16.32 -15.08
C ASP A 865 -9.34 17.20 -16.34
N GLY A 866 -10.41 17.25 -17.13
CA GLY A 866 -10.44 17.99 -18.39
C GLY A 866 -9.57 17.42 -19.52
N ALA A 867 -9.07 16.18 -19.39
CA ALA A 867 -8.30 15.54 -20.46
C ALA A 867 -9.19 15.21 -21.69
N ASP A 868 -8.61 15.23 -22.89
CA ASP A 868 -9.33 15.02 -24.14
C ASP A 868 -8.81 13.80 -24.92
N PHE A 869 -9.59 12.73 -24.91
CA PHE A 869 -9.37 11.45 -25.60
C PHE A 869 -10.26 11.29 -26.83
N SER A 870 -10.72 12.39 -27.45
CA SER A 870 -11.68 12.31 -28.56
C SER A 870 -11.15 11.51 -29.75
N GLY A 871 -11.97 10.61 -30.29
CA GLY A 871 -11.64 9.71 -31.41
C GLY A 871 -10.59 8.65 -31.10
N SER A 872 -10.19 8.48 -29.82
CA SER A 872 -9.18 7.50 -29.42
C SER A 872 -9.74 6.07 -29.33
N THR A 873 -8.84 5.09 -29.37
CA THR A 873 -9.17 3.67 -29.11
C THR A 873 -8.49 3.21 -27.82
N LEU A 874 -9.30 2.84 -26.83
CA LEU A 874 -8.88 2.32 -25.53
C LEU A 874 -9.25 0.83 -25.45
N SER A 875 -8.25 -0.05 -25.41
CA SER A 875 -8.45 -1.51 -25.35
C SER A 875 -7.79 -2.11 -24.10
N GLU A 876 -8.55 -2.82 -23.27
CA GLU A 876 -8.01 -3.43 -22.04
C GLU A 876 -7.37 -2.39 -21.10
N VAL A 877 -8.05 -1.26 -20.94
CA VAL A 877 -7.61 -0.16 -20.08
C VAL A 877 -8.32 -0.24 -18.73
N GLN A 878 -7.58 -0.09 -17.64
CA GLN A 878 -8.14 -0.06 -16.28
C GLN A 878 -7.83 1.27 -15.63
N LEU A 879 -8.83 1.94 -15.07
CA LEU A 879 -8.64 3.13 -14.25
C LEU A 879 -9.13 2.81 -12.83
N LEU A 880 -8.20 2.81 -11.88
CA LEU A 880 -8.40 2.37 -10.51
C LEU A 880 -8.13 3.53 -9.57
N LYS A 881 -9.20 4.16 -9.04
CA LYS A 881 -9.16 5.34 -8.17
C LYS A 881 -8.51 6.56 -8.85
N GLY A 882 -8.94 7.77 -8.47
CA GLY A 882 -8.44 9.02 -9.05
C GLY A 882 -9.55 10.00 -9.38
N THR A 883 -9.27 10.96 -10.27
CA THR A 883 -10.21 12.01 -10.70
C THR A 883 -10.25 12.11 -12.22
N ALA A 884 -11.44 12.30 -12.78
CA ALA A 884 -11.65 12.46 -14.23
C ALA A 884 -12.86 13.36 -14.53
N ALA A 885 -12.99 14.45 -13.78
CA ALA A 885 -14.05 15.42 -13.99
C ALA A 885 -13.86 16.14 -15.32
N ARG A 886 -14.95 16.33 -16.09
CA ARG A 886 -14.92 16.94 -17.43
C ARG A 886 -14.01 16.21 -18.46
N LEU A 887 -13.71 14.93 -18.23
CA LEU A 887 -13.03 14.08 -19.21
C LEU A 887 -13.84 14.01 -20.52
N THR A 888 -13.18 14.14 -21.67
CA THR A 888 -13.83 14.03 -22.99
C THR A 888 -13.33 12.80 -23.72
N VAL A 889 -14.23 11.93 -24.18
CA VAL A 889 -13.94 10.72 -24.96
C VAL A 889 -14.94 10.61 -26.12
N ASP A 890 -15.27 11.74 -26.73
CA ASP A 890 -16.24 11.82 -27.83
C ASP A 890 -15.73 11.06 -29.06
N ASP A 891 -16.62 10.35 -29.75
CA ASP A 891 -16.31 9.49 -30.90
C ASP A 891 -15.26 8.38 -30.61
N GLY A 892 -14.98 8.09 -29.33
CA GLY A 892 -14.00 7.10 -28.89
C GLY A 892 -14.50 5.65 -28.94
N ILE A 893 -13.56 4.71 -28.95
CA ILE A 893 -13.83 3.25 -28.89
C ILE A 893 -13.22 2.69 -27.61
N LEU A 894 -14.06 2.18 -26.71
CA LEU A 894 -13.69 1.55 -25.45
C LEU A 894 -14.02 0.06 -25.53
N ASP A 895 -13.01 -0.81 -25.52
CA ASP A 895 -13.13 -2.27 -25.55
C ASP A 895 -12.45 -2.88 -24.33
N ARG A 896 -13.20 -3.62 -23.50
CA ARG A 896 -12.72 -4.22 -22.25
C ARG A 896 -12.11 -3.18 -21.27
N VAL A 897 -12.80 -2.05 -21.10
CA VAL A 897 -12.37 -1.00 -20.17
C VAL A 897 -13.04 -1.19 -18.80
N THR A 898 -12.30 -0.96 -17.72
CA THR A 898 -12.82 -1.02 -16.35
C THR A 898 -12.53 0.28 -15.62
N LEU A 899 -13.56 0.93 -15.08
CA LEU A 899 -13.43 2.12 -14.24
C LEU A 899 -13.95 1.79 -12.84
N VAL A 900 -13.14 2.05 -11.81
CA VAL A 900 -13.48 1.74 -10.40
C VAL A 900 -13.22 2.96 -9.54
N GLN A 901 -14.24 3.46 -8.84
CA GLN A 901 -14.15 4.55 -7.86
C GLN A 901 -13.54 5.84 -8.44
N ILE A 902 -14.04 6.30 -9.59
CA ILE A 902 -13.56 7.52 -10.26
C ILE A 902 -14.72 8.49 -10.49
N PRO A 903 -14.62 9.75 -10.04
CA PRO A 903 -15.57 10.80 -10.39
C PRO A 903 -15.45 11.20 -11.87
N LEU A 904 -16.57 11.17 -12.59
CA LEU A 904 -16.74 11.55 -13.99
C LEU A 904 -17.76 12.69 -14.15
N VAL A 905 -17.83 13.57 -13.16
CA VAL A 905 -18.79 14.68 -13.15
C VAL A 905 -18.59 15.58 -14.37
N GLY A 906 -19.64 15.73 -15.17
CA GLY A 906 -19.61 16.52 -16.40
C GLY A 906 -18.72 15.96 -17.52
N ALA A 907 -18.33 14.69 -17.46
CA ALA A 907 -17.59 14.03 -18.54
C ALA A 907 -18.44 13.86 -19.81
N SER A 908 -17.80 13.85 -20.99
CA SER A 908 -18.45 13.66 -22.29
C SER A 908 -17.95 12.41 -22.99
N PHE A 909 -18.90 11.61 -23.49
CA PHE A 909 -18.74 10.37 -24.22
C PHE A 909 -19.69 10.35 -25.43
N ALA A 910 -19.89 11.50 -26.08
CA ALA A 910 -20.83 11.62 -27.18
C ALA A 910 -20.42 10.71 -28.34
N ASN A 911 -21.36 9.95 -28.89
CA ASN A 911 -21.14 8.96 -29.96
C ASN A 911 -20.10 7.86 -29.67
N ALA A 912 -19.62 7.74 -28.43
CA ALA A 912 -18.61 6.76 -28.07
C ALA A 912 -19.16 5.32 -28.10
N SER A 913 -18.29 4.35 -28.35
CA SER A 913 -18.61 2.93 -28.38
C SER A 913 -18.04 2.20 -27.17
N PHE A 914 -18.89 1.55 -26.40
CA PHE A 914 -18.54 0.76 -25.23
C PHE A 914 -18.81 -0.72 -25.52
N ASP A 915 -17.75 -1.54 -25.57
CA ASP A 915 -17.83 -3.01 -25.67
C ASP A 915 -17.19 -3.64 -24.44
N ARG A 916 -17.99 -4.37 -23.63
CA ARG A 916 -17.54 -5.04 -22.39
C ARG A 916 -16.89 -4.08 -21.41
N VAL A 917 -17.56 -2.96 -21.14
CA VAL A 917 -17.08 -1.95 -20.18
C VAL A 917 -17.72 -2.15 -18.81
N GLY A 918 -16.91 -2.12 -17.75
CA GLY A 918 -17.37 -2.21 -16.35
C GLY A 918 -17.21 -0.87 -15.64
N LEU A 919 -18.30 -0.37 -15.05
CA LEU A 919 -18.36 0.90 -14.35
C LEU A 919 -18.78 0.63 -12.90
N THR A 920 -17.86 0.76 -11.94
CA THR A 920 -18.10 0.36 -10.55
C THR A 920 -17.92 1.52 -9.58
N GLU A 921 -18.96 1.84 -8.80
CA GLU A 921 -18.97 2.89 -7.76
C GLU A 921 -18.53 4.26 -8.32
N ILE A 922 -19.21 4.71 -9.39
CA ILE A 922 -18.83 5.93 -10.12
C ILE A 922 -19.79 7.07 -9.80
N GLU A 923 -19.25 8.29 -9.71
CA GLU A 923 -20.05 9.52 -9.69
C GLU A 923 -19.94 10.24 -11.03
N ALA A 924 -20.90 10.04 -11.93
CA ALA A 924 -20.96 10.64 -13.26
C ALA A 924 -22.23 11.49 -13.43
N SER A 925 -22.48 12.39 -12.48
CA SER A 925 -23.58 13.34 -12.58
C SER A 925 -23.35 14.36 -13.70
N LYS A 926 -24.41 14.72 -14.44
CA LYS A 926 -24.39 15.63 -15.59
C LYS A 926 -23.46 15.21 -16.73
N ALA A 927 -23.11 13.93 -16.81
CA ALA A 927 -22.29 13.40 -17.89
C ALA A 927 -23.08 13.31 -19.20
N VAL A 928 -22.39 13.40 -20.34
CA VAL A 928 -22.97 13.39 -21.68
C VAL A 928 -22.63 12.08 -22.38
N PHE A 929 -23.64 11.28 -22.70
CA PHE A 929 -23.54 10.01 -23.44
C PHE A 929 -24.36 10.03 -24.74
N ARG A 930 -24.73 11.20 -25.25
CA ARG A 930 -25.62 11.34 -26.41
C ARG A 930 -25.12 10.52 -27.60
N GLY A 931 -25.97 9.66 -28.16
CA GLY A 931 -25.64 8.83 -29.32
C GLY A 931 -24.64 7.69 -29.05
N ALA A 932 -24.24 7.47 -27.80
CA ALA A 932 -23.32 6.40 -27.43
C ALA A 932 -23.92 5.00 -27.67
N ARG A 933 -23.03 4.02 -27.91
CA ARG A 933 -23.40 2.61 -28.09
C ARG A 933 -22.83 1.78 -26.97
N PHE A 934 -23.67 1.01 -26.29
CA PHE A 934 -23.31 0.10 -25.22
C PHE A 934 -23.59 -1.35 -25.61
N LYS A 935 -22.57 -2.19 -25.46
CA LYS A 935 -22.64 -3.63 -25.73
C LYS A 935 -21.97 -4.38 -24.60
N SER A 936 -22.73 -5.20 -23.89
CA SER A 936 -22.25 -5.94 -22.71
C SER A 936 -21.62 -5.03 -21.63
N THR A 937 -22.13 -3.81 -21.49
CA THR A 937 -21.70 -2.84 -20.47
C THR A 937 -22.52 -3.00 -19.19
N GLY A 938 -21.87 -2.84 -18.03
CA GLY A 938 -22.51 -2.91 -16.72
C GLY A 938 -22.12 -1.77 -15.80
N PHE A 939 -23.12 -1.23 -15.11
CA PHE A 939 -22.98 -0.29 -14.00
C PHE A 939 -23.21 -1.07 -12.69
N PHE A 940 -22.28 -0.97 -11.75
CA PHE A 940 -22.24 -1.75 -10.51
C PHE A 940 -21.85 -0.88 -9.31
N GLY A 941 -22.26 -1.27 -8.10
CA GLY A 941 -22.06 -0.41 -6.93
C GLY A 941 -22.87 0.89 -7.03
N ALA A 942 -22.97 1.65 -5.94
CA ALA A 942 -23.81 2.86 -5.86
C ALA A 942 -23.37 3.95 -6.85
N THR A 943 -23.75 3.81 -8.12
CA THR A 943 -23.30 4.63 -9.24
C THR A 943 -24.31 5.74 -9.49
N SER A 944 -23.84 6.98 -9.44
CA SER A 944 -24.66 8.17 -9.66
C SER A 944 -24.53 8.65 -11.11
N LEU A 945 -25.65 8.66 -11.82
CA LEU A 945 -25.84 9.11 -13.21
C LEU A 945 -26.93 10.19 -13.28
N SER A 946 -27.19 10.88 -12.16
CA SER A 946 -28.23 11.89 -12.08
C SER A 946 -27.94 13.08 -12.99
N ASP A 947 -29.00 13.66 -13.56
CA ASP A 947 -28.94 14.78 -14.53
C ASP A 947 -28.13 14.50 -15.81
N SER A 948 -27.76 13.25 -16.09
CA SER A 948 -26.94 12.88 -17.25
C SER A 948 -27.76 12.74 -18.54
N ASN A 949 -27.10 12.96 -19.68
CA ASN A 949 -27.73 12.97 -21.01
C ASN A 949 -27.41 11.69 -21.79
N PHE A 950 -28.42 10.84 -21.96
CA PHE A 950 -28.42 9.59 -22.73
C PHE A 950 -29.36 9.68 -23.95
N GLU A 951 -29.54 10.86 -24.55
CA GLU A 951 -30.37 11.03 -25.74
C GLU A 951 -29.87 10.12 -26.89
N ALA A 952 -30.79 9.36 -27.47
CA ALA A 952 -30.56 8.51 -28.64
C ALA A 952 -29.42 7.47 -28.51
N ILE A 953 -29.14 6.99 -27.29
CA ILE A 953 -28.21 5.87 -27.09
C ILE A 953 -28.75 4.56 -27.63
N THR A 954 -27.83 3.62 -27.90
CA THR A 954 -28.18 2.21 -28.16
C THR A 954 -27.52 1.34 -27.11
N ALA A 955 -28.29 0.70 -26.24
CA ALA A 955 -27.84 -0.21 -25.20
C ALA A 955 -28.69 -1.48 -25.25
N ARG A 956 -28.13 -2.63 -25.61
CA ARG A 956 -28.88 -3.91 -25.57
C ARG A 956 -28.19 -4.88 -24.65
N ASP A 957 -28.99 -5.61 -23.89
CA ASP A 957 -28.50 -6.63 -22.94
C ASP A 957 -27.49 -6.05 -21.93
N THR A 958 -27.75 -4.83 -21.44
CA THR A 958 -26.89 -4.11 -20.49
C THR A 958 -27.48 -4.06 -19.08
N SER A 959 -26.63 -3.93 -18.07
CA SER A 959 -27.04 -3.89 -16.66
C SER A 959 -26.83 -2.50 -16.06
N TRP A 960 -27.90 -1.96 -15.48
CA TRP A 960 -27.99 -0.65 -14.83
C TRP A 960 -28.47 -0.76 -13.38
N ASN A 961 -28.52 -1.98 -12.83
CA ASN A 961 -29.09 -2.25 -11.51
C ASN A 961 -28.52 -1.29 -10.45
N THR A 962 -29.38 -0.80 -9.56
CA THR A 962 -29.03 0.10 -8.45
C THR A 962 -28.46 1.47 -8.82
N ALA A 963 -28.47 1.85 -10.10
CA ALA A 963 -28.00 3.16 -10.53
C ALA A 963 -28.99 4.27 -10.15
N ASP A 964 -28.46 5.44 -9.78
CA ASP A 964 -29.23 6.67 -9.66
C ASP A 964 -29.23 7.39 -11.01
N LEU A 965 -30.38 7.39 -11.68
CA LEU A 965 -30.67 8.05 -12.96
C LEU A 965 -31.72 9.17 -12.77
N ALA A 966 -31.83 9.75 -11.57
CA ALA A 966 -32.78 10.81 -11.31
C ALA A 966 -32.54 12.00 -12.25
N ARG A 967 -33.61 12.49 -12.88
CA ARG A 967 -33.60 13.60 -13.86
C ARG A 967 -32.73 13.36 -15.11
N ALA A 968 -32.31 12.12 -15.37
CA ALA A 968 -31.56 11.80 -16.58
C ALA A 968 -32.43 11.95 -17.85
N CYS A 969 -31.80 12.26 -18.99
CA CYS A 969 -32.45 12.33 -20.30
C CYS A 969 -32.18 11.04 -21.08
N LEU A 970 -33.20 10.20 -21.27
CA LEU A 970 -33.17 8.94 -22.04
C LEU A 970 -34.04 9.04 -23.31
N LEU A 971 -34.25 10.26 -23.80
CA LEU A 971 -35.07 10.56 -24.97
C LEU A 971 -34.61 9.75 -26.19
N ARG A 972 -35.52 8.95 -26.76
CA ARG A 972 -35.29 8.10 -27.96
C ARG A 972 -34.20 7.03 -27.81
N ALA A 973 -33.84 6.64 -26.59
CA ALA A 973 -32.87 5.57 -26.37
C ALA A 973 -33.41 4.19 -26.76
N ASP A 974 -32.56 3.34 -27.34
CA ASP A 974 -32.82 1.92 -27.59
C ASP A 974 -32.23 1.08 -26.46
N MET A 975 -33.07 0.61 -25.55
CA MET A 975 -32.69 -0.05 -24.29
C MET A 975 -33.41 -1.39 -24.08
N ASP A 976 -33.59 -2.14 -25.17
CA ASP A 976 -34.25 -3.45 -25.17
C ASP A 976 -33.43 -4.51 -24.39
N SER A 977 -34.13 -5.38 -23.65
CA SER A 977 -33.59 -6.49 -22.84
C SER A 977 -32.59 -6.06 -21.75
N CYS A 978 -32.72 -4.83 -21.23
CA CYS A 978 -31.82 -4.29 -20.20
C CYS A 978 -32.33 -4.56 -18.77
N LEU A 979 -31.42 -4.52 -17.79
CA LEU A 979 -31.72 -4.71 -16.38
C LEU A 979 -31.57 -3.38 -15.62
N PHE A 980 -32.67 -2.90 -15.03
CA PHE A 980 -32.75 -1.68 -14.22
C PHE A 980 -33.33 -2.00 -12.84
N ASN A 981 -32.97 -3.11 -12.20
CA ASN A 981 -33.59 -3.44 -10.90
C ASN A 981 -33.17 -2.43 -9.83
N ALA A 982 -34.13 -1.94 -9.05
CA ALA A 982 -33.92 -1.01 -7.94
C ALA A 982 -33.15 0.27 -8.33
N CYS A 983 -33.46 0.87 -9.48
CA CYS A 983 -32.88 2.16 -9.90
C CYS A 983 -33.73 3.34 -9.42
N ASP A 984 -33.12 4.51 -9.27
CA ASP A 984 -33.85 5.78 -9.18
C ASP A 984 -33.95 6.41 -10.58
N LEU A 985 -35.14 6.53 -11.13
CA LEU A 985 -35.47 7.15 -12.42
C LEU A 985 -36.44 8.33 -12.20
N SER A 986 -36.45 8.90 -11.00
CA SER A 986 -37.37 9.99 -10.64
C SER A 986 -37.20 11.19 -11.56
N SER A 987 -38.30 11.66 -12.14
CA SER A 987 -38.35 12.79 -13.07
C SER A 987 -37.44 12.66 -14.30
N ALA A 988 -37.06 11.44 -14.69
CA ALA A 988 -36.30 11.21 -15.92
C ALA A 988 -37.15 11.48 -17.18
N ASP A 989 -36.53 12.02 -18.23
CA ASP A 989 -37.13 12.18 -19.56
C ASP A 989 -36.90 10.91 -20.37
N MET A 990 -37.91 10.03 -20.44
CA MET A 990 -37.85 8.74 -21.11
C MET A 990 -38.78 8.69 -22.34
N ARG A 991 -39.04 9.83 -22.96
CA ARG A 991 -39.98 9.90 -24.10
C ARG A 991 -39.41 9.11 -25.28
N LEU A 992 -40.27 8.36 -25.98
CA LEU A 992 -39.91 7.56 -27.16
C LEU A 992 -38.81 6.51 -26.93
N VAL A 993 -38.52 6.14 -25.67
CA VAL A 993 -37.57 5.07 -25.34
C VAL A 993 -38.14 3.71 -25.74
N THR A 994 -37.29 2.76 -26.14
CA THR A 994 -37.67 1.34 -26.24
C THR A 994 -37.00 0.52 -25.14
N LEU A 995 -37.81 -0.23 -24.40
CA LEU A 995 -37.47 -1.02 -23.22
C LEU A 995 -38.10 -2.41 -23.32
N LYS A 996 -38.14 -2.99 -24.52
CA LYS A 996 -38.83 -4.28 -24.75
C LYS A 996 -38.15 -5.37 -23.95
N ASN A 997 -38.94 -6.17 -23.23
CA ASN A 997 -38.47 -7.25 -22.37
C ASN A 997 -37.44 -6.82 -21.31
N SER A 998 -37.31 -5.52 -21.04
CA SER A 998 -36.42 -5.00 -20.01
C SER A 998 -37.03 -5.20 -18.62
N ARG A 999 -36.19 -5.32 -17.59
CA ARG A 999 -36.63 -5.53 -16.20
C ARG A 999 -36.31 -4.31 -15.36
N LEU A 1000 -37.32 -3.64 -14.85
CA LEU A 1000 -37.24 -2.43 -14.04
C LEU A 1000 -37.68 -2.66 -12.59
N ASP A 1001 -37.80 -3.92 -12.15
CA ASP A 1001 -38.43 -4.28 -10.88
C ASP A 1001 -37.87 -3.48 -9.68
N LYS A 1002 -38.76 -3.01 -8.80
CA LYS A 1002 -38.46 -2.19 -7.61
C LYS A 1002 -37.85 -0.81 -7.88
N SER A 1003 -37.91 -0.31 -9.12
CA SER A 1003 -37.38 1.02 -9.43
C SER A 1003 -38.35 2.14 -9.04
N VAL A 1004 -37.80 3.33 -8.82
CA VAL A 1004 -38.54 4.55 -8.52
C VAL A 1004 -38.63 5.37 -9.80
N LEU A 1005 -39.83 5.58 -10.34
CA LEU A 1005 -40.11 6.36 -11.56
C LEU A 1005 -41.01 7.57 -11.27
N ILE A 1006 -40.94 8.12 -10.05
CA ILE A 1006 -41.82 9.20 -9.60
C ILE A 1006 -41.67 10.42 -10.53
N GLY A 1007 -42.74 10.82 -11.20
CA GLY A 1007 -42.74 11.97 -12.11
C GLY A 1007 -41.98 11.79 -13.42
N ALA A 1008 -41.53 10.58 -13.77
CA ALA A 1008 -40.85 10.32 -15.04
C ALA A 1008 -41.80 10.49 -16.25
N ASP A 1009 -41.29 10.97 -17.40
CA ASP A 1009 -42.08 11.10 -18.64
C ASP A 1009 -41.72 10.00 -19.64
N LEU A 1010 -42.58 8.98 -19.73
CA LEU A 1010 -42.50 7.85 -20.64
C LEU A 1010 -43.45 8.01 -21.84
N PHE A 1011 -43.72 9.24 -22.31
CA PHE A 1011 -44.57 9.48 -23.48
C PHE A 1011 -44.13 8.66 -24.69
N ALA A 1012 -45.04 7.86 -25.23
CA ALA A 1012 -44.83 6.97 -26.37
C ALA A 1012 -43.64 5.98 -26.21
N ALA A 1013 -43.30 5.62 -24.98
CA ALA A 1013 -42.31 4.59 -24.69
C ALA A 1013 -42.80 3.19 -25.11
N ASN A 1014 -41.89 2.31 -25.51
CA ASN A 1014 -42.20 0.92 -25.85
C ASN A 1014 -41.75 -0.03 -24.74
N LEU A 1015 -42.69 -0.47 -23.92
CA LEU A 1015 -42.50 -1.33 -22.75
C LEU A 1015 -43.07 -2.76 -23.01
N TYR A 1016 -43.09 -3.19 -24.27
CA TYR A 1016 -43.61 -4.52 -24.64
C TYR A 1016 -42.87 -5.63 -23.86
N GLY A 1017 -43.62 -6.44 -23.10
CA GLY A 1017 -43.06 -7.52 -22.29
C GLY A 1017 -42.14 -7.08 -21.15
N ALA A 1018 -42.06 -5.78 -20.84
CA ALA A 1018 -41.23 -5.27 -19.76
C ALA A 1018 -41.76 -5.69 -18.38
N SER A 1019 -40.87 -5.92 -17.42
CA SER A 1019 -41.24 -6.15 -16.03
C SER A 1019 -41.05 -4.87 -15.22
N LEU A 1020 -42.13 -4.40 -14.61
CA LEU A 1020 -42.24 -3.19 -13.80
C LEU A 1020 -42.82 -3.54 -12.42
N SER A 1021 -42.50 -4.73 -11.91
CA SER A 1021 -43.07 -5.23 -10.66
C SER A 1021 -42.52 -4.43 -9.49
N TYR A 1022 -43.36 -4.07 -8.52
CA TYR A 1022 -42.97 -3.28 -7.34
C TYR A 1022 -42.38 -1.89 -7.63
N CYS A 1023 -42.60 -1.33 -8.83
CA CYS A 1023 -42.12 0.01 -9.15
C CYS A 1023 -43.02 1.08 -8.53
N ASP A 1024 -42.45 2.19 -8.09
CA ASP A 1024 -43.22 3.40 -7.77
C ASP A 1024 -43.29 4.30 -9.01
N MET A 1025 -44.45 4.40 -9.63
CA MET A 1025 -44.69 5.25 -10.80
C MET A 1025 -45.64 6.40 -10.48
N THR A 1026 -45.64 6.86 -9.22
CA THR A 1026 -46.48 7.96 -8.76
C THR A 1026 -46.22 9.22 -9.60
N ARG A 1027 -47.27 9.81 -10.19
CA ARG A 1027 -47.21 10.97 -11.09
C ARG A 1027 -46.38 10.78 -12.39
N ALA A 1028 -46.04 9.55 -12.76
CA ALA A 1028 -45.38 9.30 -14.05
C ALA A 1028 -46.36 9.50 -15.23
N SER A 1029 -45.84 9.88 -16.40
CA SER A 1029 -46.60 10.03 -17.66
C SER A 1029 -46.30 8.84 -18.59
N LEU A 1030 -47.26 7.93 -18.77
CA LEU A 1030 -47.19 6.80 -19.69
C LEU A 1030 -48.08 7.02 -20.93
N ARG A 1031 -48.35 8.28 -21.28
CA ARG A 1031 -49.22 8.66 -22.38
C ARG A 1031 -48.75 8.06 -23.71
N GLY A 1032 -49.62 7.33 -24.41
CA GLY A 1032 -49.29 6.68 -25.68
C GLY A 1032 -48.26 5.54 -25.59
N ALA A 1033 -47.86 5.12 -24.39
CA ALA A 1033 -46.87 4.05 -24.20
C ALA A 1033 -47.44 2.67 -24.56
N ASN A 1034 -46.58 1.76 -25.04
CA ASN A 1034 -46.95 0.38 -25.33
C ASN A 1034 -46.58 -0.55 -24.17
N LEU A 1035 -47.54 -0.95 -23.34
CA LEU A 1035 -47.38 -1.83 -22.17
C LEU A 1035 -47.84 -3.27 -22.45
N TYR A 1036 -48.01 -3.65 -23.72
CA TYR A 1036 -48.56 -4.95 -24.07
C TYR A 1036 -47.68 -6.10 -23.52
N TYR A 1037 -48.30 -7.04 -22.80
CA TYR A 1037 -47.60 -8.10 -22.02
C TYR A 1037 -46.65 -7.63 -20.90
N ALA A 1038 -46.66 -6.35 -20.53
CA ALA A 1038 -45.87 -5.89 -19.39
C ALA A 1038 -46.39 -6.46 -18.06
N ALA A 1039 -45.51 -6.59 -17.06
CA ALA A 1039 -45.88 -7.03 -15.70
C ALA A 1039 -45.81 -5.84 -14.73
N LEU A 1040 -46.92 -5.50 -14.09
CA LEU A 1040 -47.07 -4.39 -13.14
C LEU A 1040 -47.48 -4.91 -11.75
N ASP A 1041 -47.01 -6.11 -11.38
CA ASP A 1041 -47.39 -6.73 -10.12
C ASP A 1041 -46.96 -5.85 -8.93
N ARG A 1042 -47.94 -5.37 -8.15
CA ARG A 1042 -47.74 -4.46 -7.01
C ARG A 1042 -47.01 -3.15 -7.34
N ALA A 1043 -47.10 -2.66 -8.58
CA ALA A 1043 -46.62 -1.32 -8.91
C ALA A 1043 -47.55 -0.25 -8.30
N GLU A 1044 -46.98 0.87 -7.85
CA GLU A 1044 -47.72 2.04 -7.37
C GLU A 1044 -47.98 2.99 -8.54
N LEU A 1045 -49.25 3.28 -8.81
CA LEU A 1045 -49.70 4.04 -9.99
C LEU A 1045 -50.40 5.36 -9.62
N ALA A 1046 -50.22 5.84 -8.39
CA ALA A 1046 -50.96 6.98 -7.88
C ALA A 1046 -50.76 8.22 -8.77
N SER A 1047 -51.85 8.77 -9.32
CA SER A 1047 -51.82 9.92 -10.25
C SER A 1047 -50.97 9.70 -11.51
N CYS A 1048 -50.77 8.46 -11.95
CA CYS A 1048 -50.08 8.14 -13.20
C CYS A 1048 -50.99 8.37 -14.42
N ASP A 1049 -50.49 9.04 -15.47
CA ASP A 1049 -51.24 9.31 -16.70
C ASP A 1049 -51.03 8.21 -17.75
N LEU A 1050 -52.06 7.37 -17.94
CA LEU A 1050 -52.07 6.28 -18.92
C LEU A 1050 -52.84 6.62 -20.21
N THR A 1051 -53.10 7.90 -20.50
CA THR A 1051 -53.93 8.30 -21.65
C THR A 1051 -53.36 7.78 -22.97
N GLY A 1052 -54.12 6.95 -23.68
CA GLY A 1052 -53.72 6.36 -24.97
C GLY A 1052 -52.68 5.24 -24.86
N ALA A 1053 -52.34 4.76 -23.66
CA ALA A 1053 -51.42 3.65 -23.48
C ALA A 1053 -52.06 2.30 -23.89
N ASN A 1054 -51.28 1.42 -24.54
CA ASN A 1054 -51.71 0.07 -24.86
C ASN A 1054 -51.43 -0.89 -23.69
N VAL A 1055 -52.44 -1.15 -22.87
CA VAL A 1055 -52.37 -2.06 -21.70
C VAL A 1055 -52.90 -3.48 -21.97
N GLY A 1056 -52.98 -3.89 -23.25
CA GLY A 1056 -53.46 -5.21 -23.63
C GLY A 1056 -52.55 -6.34 -23.12
N GLY A 1057 -53.11 -7.35 -22.45
CA GLY A 1057 -52.34 -8.48 -21.93
C GLY A 1057 -51.37 -8.13 -20.78
N THR A 1058 -51.38 -6.88 -20.31
CA THR A 1058 -50.60 -6.42 -19.14
C THR A 1058 -51.09 -7.14 -17.89
N ARG A 1059 -50.18 -7.65 -17.06
CA ARG A 1059 -50.50 -8.31 -15.79
C ARG A 1059 -50.51 -7.28 -14.66
N MET A 1060 -51.60 -7.19 -13.92
CA MET A 1060 -51.74 -6.31 -12.77
C MET A 1060 -52.24 -7.12 -11.56
N GLY A 1061 -51.33 -7.75 -10.80
CA GLY A 1061 -51.67 -8.35 -9.50
C GLY A 1061 -51.84 -7.29 -8.41
N ARG A 1062 -52.82 -7.49 -7.48
CA ARG A 1062 -53.25 -6.59 -6.37
C ARG A 1062 -52.48 -5.25 -6.34
N VAL A 1063 -52.98 -4.28 -7.09
CA VAL A 1063 -52.51 -2.89 -7.10
C VAL A 1063 -52.81 -2.30 -5.71
N ALA A 1064 -51.80 -1.77 -5.02
CA ALA A 1064 -51.99 -1.10 -3.74
C ALA A 1064 -52.59 0.29 -4.02
N ASN A 1065 -53.91 0.42 -3.82
CA ASN A 1065 -54.73 1.64 -3.91
C ASN A 1065 -54.52 2.52 -5.16
N ALA A 1066 -55.42 2.33 -6.14
CA ALA A 1066 -55.63 3.23 -7.26
C ALA A 1066 -56.26 4.56 -6.85
#